data_AF-A0A0P1AZ08-F1
#
_entry.id   AF-A0A0P1AZ08-F1
#
_cell.length_a   1.000
_cell.length_b   1.000
_cell.length_c   1.000
_cell.angle_alpha   90.00
_cell.angle_beta   90.00
_cell.angle_gamma   90.00
#
_symmetry.space_group_name_H-M   'P 1'
#
loop_
_entity.id
_entity.type
_entity.pdbx_description
1 polymer ?
#
loop_
_entity_poly.entity_id
_entity_poly.type
_entity_poly.pdbx_seq_one_letter_code
_entity_poly.pdbx_strand_id
1 'polypeptide(L)'
;MTSNDKVPPTATLDFKPTLVSTAEHASNFAQKCDPTHEPELASVSIPMSISVPALESFSLSKIEPLSVSALESSLVPVSVISQYNRLDEADLQEAKKLGLLLENLPVNLDATAADFGIAYEKRGGTKIAGCAIDVFKSQKLLQERCKQFAMQRGFQLFVSGSSTRPNGGGNVKYRCKKLHGQQFFDPDTPANKLQCPFYINGYGKDENWKITRACFLHNHYKFIGWRIGPPPPLYPVAIAPSTAVTGDTIPTAPSSTDLIVSQGTVIPTGSHEPCTESSLTLDHLQAAQVRVKPQRNTTMSMKTLCRIVTDEVNQYPASNVVMANLDGKAIRRILLAQGHTINHMMASRIKRQLQDSRLTQVRTSFQKLRGYLSTVAEKNPGSLFRVDTRDDGAFTRALFIPNATLNSVKSCRKILSLDHIIPRIETPSESIIGNLEDGDIDDVICGVYLKAATKDFNDDVITFALALVTEENQTNWEWFLTALQNTQVVDWNQYTIFAGRMYGLEAAIHSVWPLASHHYCMRRLIEDELETTTKLHLSIEKKQSLFDLARSDSEVEFDTLYKALVTTNEAVMAYLNNLDRANWVKYAFLENFRRPTFNELTSDLSMALGSDELLPQHASRSHIDWFGQDTISSSYPLNAFHQYFIKIAEIFHQRRQSVKTRPGHELVPKRDAQLQQILQGSQRCESIPCSNGLFMVRYLGPTRLQIPDSWRHVNLVDWECTCLDWQDQHFPCLHAIHASELEQRRINSLYDAKQNSIGKYLASYSTSFAPWPIEASPIDPSLKTPLDFYFSEDGTGRRKPGPRPKRKRLNEDLNREEKL
;
A
#
# COMPACT_ATOMS: atom_id res chain seq x y z
N MET A 1 53.80 -32.11 -20.50
CA MET A 1 54.69 -31.55 -21.55
C MET A 1 54.00 -31.78 -22.89
N THR A 2 54.08 -30.82 -23.83
CA THR A 2 53.93 -30.97 -25.31
C THR A 2 52.72 -31.72 -25.90
N SER A 3 52.02 -31.26 -26.95
CA SER A 3 52.13 -30.01 -27.73
C SER A 3 51.09 -30.01 -28.87
N ASN A 4 50.40 -28.86 -29.10
CA ASN A 4 49.92 -28.36 -30.40
C ASN A 4 48.84 -29.19 -31.17
N ASP A 5 48.03 -28.66 -32.09
CA ASP A 5 47.56 -27.28 -32.35
C ASP A 5 46.34 -27.29 -33.31
N LYS A 6 45.64 -26.14 -33.34
CA LYS A 6 44.99 -25.45 -34.49
C LYS A 6 43.49 -25.18 -34.38
N VAL A 7 43.18 -23.88 -34.47
CA VAL A 7 41.85 -23.27 -34.69
C VAL A 7 41.94 -22.42 -35.97
N PRO A 8 40.94 -22.42 -36.87
CA PRO A 8 40.83 -21.47 -37.97
C PRO A 8 40.07 -20.18 -37.56
N PRO A 9 40.32 -19.03 -38.22
CA PRO A 9 40.00 -17.71 -37.66
C PRO A 9 38.62 -17.14 -38.03
N THR A 10 38.20 -16.14 -37.25
CA THR A 10 37.11 -15.19 -37.55
C THR A 10 37.46 -14.30 -38.74
N ALA A 11 36.44 -13.85 -39.48
CA ALA A 11 36.56 -12.87 -40.56
C ALA A 11 35.81 -11.57 -40.20
N THR A 12 36.49 -10.43 -40.34
CA THR A 12 35.89 -9.09 -40.30
C THR A 12 35.60 -8.60 -41.72
N LEU A 13 34.50 -7.87 -41.91
CA LEU A 13 34.19 -7.17 -43.16
C LEU A 13 33.59 -5.80 -42.85
N ASP A 14 34.33 -4.75 -43.20
CA ASP A 14 33.83 -3.38 -43.25
C ASP A 14 32.84 -3.20 -44.41
N PHE A 15 31.76 -2.45 -44.20
CA PHE A 15 30.96 -1.89 -45.28
C PHE A 15 30.67 -0.41 -45.06
N LYS A 16 31.22 0.43 -45.95
CA LYS A 16 30.83 1.84 -46.08
C LYS A 16 29.53 1.94 -46.89
N PRO A 17 28.62 2.87 -46.56
CA PRO A 17 27.46 3.15 -47.40
C PRO A 17 27.88 3.94 -48.66
N THR A 18 27.46 3.48 -49.83
CA THR A 18 27.69 4.18 -51.11
C THR A 18 26.48 5.03 -51.47
N LEU A 19 26.69 6.32 -51.76
CA LEU A 19 25.66 7.21 -52.30
C LEU A 19 25.25 6.75 -53.71
N VAL A 20 23.93 6.66 -53.95
CA VAL A 20 23.35 6.56 -55.29
C VAL A 20 22.29 7.64 -55.41
N SER A 21 22.47 8.59 -56.31
CA SER A 21 21.48 9.62 -56.62
C SER A 21 20.57 9.17 -57.76
N THR A 22 19.27 9.25 -57.56
CA THR A 22 18.29 9.31 -58.65
C THR A 22 17.33 10.45 -58.41
N ALA A 23 17.32 11.41 -59.32
CA ALA A 23 16.30 12.43 -59.41
C ALA A 23 15.92 12.56 -60.89
N GLU A 24 14.64 12.47 -61.22
CA GLU A 24 13.97 13.38 -62.15
C GLU A 24 12.48 13.04 -62.37
N HIS A 25 11.73 14.06 -62.80
CA HIS A 25 10.37 14.03 -63.36
C HIS A 25 9.25 13.43 -62.45
N ALA A 26 8.11 14.09 -62.21
CA ALA A 26 7.48 15.17 -62.96
C ALA A 26 6.63 16.14 -62.10
N SER A 27 6.38 17.32 -62.67
CA SER A 27 5.35 18.30 -62.30
C SER A 27 3.91 17.73 -62.48
N ASN A 28 2.80 18.34 -62.09
CA ASN A 28 2.48 19.79 -62.03
C ASN A 28 1.15 20.02 -61.29
N PHE A 29 1.00 21.14 -60.58
CA PHE A 29 -0.13 22.10 -60.68
C PHE A 29 -0.12 23.11 -59.52
N ALA A 30 0.22 24.36 -59.81
CA ALA A 30 -0.04 25.51 -58.96
C ALA A 30 -0.72 26.60 -59.81
N GLN A 31 -1.73 27.27 -59.27
CA GLN A 31 -2.48 28.31 -59.98
C GLN A 31 -2.21 29.69 -59.37
N LYS A 32 -1.92 30.67 -60.24
CA LYS A 32 -1.45 32.01 -59.89
C LYS A 32 -2.51 32.87 -59.20
N CYS A 33 -2.07 33.87 -58.43
CA CYS A 33 -2.21 35.28 -58.81
C CYS A 33 -1.16 36.16 -58.11
N ASP A 34 -0.83 37.31 -58.73
CA ASP A 34 0.18 38.28 -58.29
C ASP A 34 -0.43 39.40 -57.38
N PRO A 35 0.40 40.19 -56.68
CA PRO A 35 -0.04 41.29 -55.81
C PRO A 35 -0.10 42.65 -56.54
N THR A 36 -1.03 43.52 -56.12
CA THR A 36 -0.85 44.99 -55.98
C THR A 36 -2.13 45.62 -55.45
N HIS A 37 -2.10 46.28 -54.28
CA HIS A 37 -2.68 47.63 -54.06
C HIS A 37 -2.49 48.13 -52.62
N GLU A 38 -1.97 49.35 -52.46
CA GLU A 38 -2.32 50.23 -51.34
C GLU A 38 -3.64 50.96 -51.66
N PRO A 39 -4.32 51.52 -50.65
CA PRO A 39 -4.19 52.97 -50.46
C PRO A 39 -4.10 53.44 -48.99
N GLU A 40 -3.90 54.75 -48.83
CA GLU A 40 -3.56 55.45 -47.60
C GLU A 40 -4.70 55.67 -46.56
N LEU A 41 -4.25 56.20 -45.42
CA LEU A 41 -4.94 56.81 -44.27
C LEU A 41 -6.39 57.29 -44.45
N ALA A 42 -7.17 57.07 -43.39
CA ALA A 42 -8.10 58.08 -42.86
C ALA A 42 -8.02 58.11 -41.32
N SER A 43 -7.71 59.26 -40.74
CA SER A 43 -7.63 59.45 -39.29
C SER A 43 -8.90 60.07 -38.71
N VAL A 44 -9.32 59.62 -37.53
CA VAL A 44 -10.31 60.30 -36.68
C VAL A 44 -9.76 60.35 -35.27
N SER A 45 -9.85 61.51 -34.63
CA SER A 45 -9.21 61.82 -33.35
C SER A 45 -10.24 62.36 -32.34
N ILE A 46 -9.75 63.09 -31.32
CA ILE A 46 -10.51 63.84 -30.29
C ILE A 46 -11.32 62.95 -29.28
N PRO A 47 -11.61 63.43 -28.04
CA PRO A 47 -10.81 62.94 -26.92
C PRO A 47 -11.62 62.60 -25.64
N MET A 48 -10.94 62.14 -24.58
CA MET A 48 -11.04 62.82 -23.28
C MET A 48 -9.89 62.49 -22.31
N SER A 49 -9.46 63.51 -21.58
CA SER A 49 -8.45 63.45 -20.51
C SER A 49 -9.10 63.57 -19.14
N ILE A 50 -8.52 62.94 -18.11
CA ILE A 50 -8.62 63.39 -16.70
C ILE A 50 -7.29 63.10 -15.99
N SER A 51 -6.94 63.95 -15.03
CA SER A 51 -5.57 64.16 -14.54
C SER A 51 -5.09 63.16 -13.47
N VAL A 52 -3.76 62.99 -13.40
CA VAL A 52 -3.04 62.43 -12.24
C VAL A 52 -2.47 63.57 -11.41
N PRO A 53 -2.61 63.57 -10.06
CA PRO A 53 -1.79 64.36 -9.17
C PRO A 53 -0.51 63.59 -8.76
N ALA A 54 0.62 64.30 -8.72
CA ALA A 54 1.88 63.84 -8.14
C ALA A 54 2.30 64.80 -7.00
N LEU A 55 3.55 64.66 -6.52
CA LEU A 55 4.13 65.26 -5.30
C LEU A 55 3.84 64.43 -4.02
N GLU A 56 4.76 64.24 -3.08
CA GLU A 56 6.15 64.75 -2.98
C GLU A 56 7.09 63.79 -2.25
N SER A 57 8.40 64.05 -2.31
CA SER A 57 9.48 63.15 -1.83
C SER A 57 10.25 63.70 -0.64
N PHE A 58 10.63 62.85 0.32
CA PHE A 58 11.73 63.12 1.27
C PHE A 58 12.51 61.84 1.64
N SER A 59 13.77 62.01 2.06
CA SER A 59 14.75 60.93 2.17
C SER A 59 15.42 60.83 3.55
N LEU A 60 15.70 59.58 3.96
CA LEU A 60 16.83 59.10 4.77
C LEU A 60 17.28 59.90 6.02
N SER A 61 17.19 59.23 7.18
CA SER A 61 18.22 59.34 8.24
C SER A 61 18.44 57.97 8.92
N LYS A 62 19.63 57.79 9.53
CA LYS A 62 20.14 56.53 10.09
C LYS A 62 19.65 56.27 11.52
N ILE A 63 19.78 55.03 11.98
CA ILE A 63 20.37 54.66 13.30
C ILE A 63 20.91 53.22 13.22
N GLU A 64 22.00 52.94 13.94
CA GLU A 64 22.73 51.65 13.97
C GLU A 64 22.33 50.77 15.18
N PRO A 65 22.61 49.45 15.15
CA PRO A 65 22.21 48.54 16.23
C PRO A 65 23.13 48.63 17.46
N LEU A 66 22.58 48.32 18.64
CA LEU A 66 23.34 48.19 19.89
C LEU A 66 23.02 46.86 20.60
N SER A 67 24.08 46.15 20.97
CA SER A 67 24.06 44.95 21.80
C SER A 67 24.32 45.30 23.26
N VAL A 68 23.59 44.67 24.20
CA VAL A 68 24.03 44.55 25.60
C VAL A 68 23.74 43.12 26.07
N SER A 69 24.67 42.54 26.82
CA SER A 69 24.64 41.18 27.33
C SER A 69 24.59 41.12 28.87
N ALA A 70 24.35 39.90 29.37
CA ALA A 70 24.59 39.44 30.73
C ALA A 70 23.67 39.95 31.86
N LEU A 71 22.98 38.98 32.48
CA LEU A 71 22.89 38.87 33.93
C LEU A 71 22.73 37.39 34.31
N GLU A 72 23.85 36.70 34.52
CA GLU A 72 23.87 35.35 35.10
C GLU A 72 23.81 35.42 36.63
N SER A 73 23.14 34.46 37.27
CA SER A 73 23.81 33.59 38.26
C SER A 73 22.90 32.48 38.81
N SER A 74 23.44 31.26 38.80
CA SER A 74 23.23 30.18 39.78
C SER A 74 21.81 29.84 40.27
N LEU A 75 21.34 28.62 39.98
CA LEU A 75 21.48 27.51 40.94
C LEU A 75 21.09 26.14 40.32
N VAL A 76 22.08 25.23 40.27
CA VAL A 76 21.99 23.75 40.14
C VAL A 76 21.27 23.17 38.90
N PRO A 77 21.91 22.29 38.10
CA PRO A 77 21.24 21.57 37.03
C PRO A 77 20.30 20.49 37.59
N VAL A 78 19.02 20.52 37.19
CA VAL A 78 18.13 19.36 37.37
C VAL A 78 18.63 18.22 36.47
N SER A 79 18.73 17.03 37.03
CA SER A 79 19.42 15.89 36.41
C SER A 79 18.79 15.44 35.09
N VAL A 80 19.66 15.00 34.16
CA VAL A 80 19.26 14.51 32.84
C VAL A 80 18.34 13.30 32.98
N ILE A 81 17.05 13.50 32.70
CA ILE A 81 16.08 12.41 32.60
C ILE A 81 16.40 11.56 31.38
N SER A 82 16.24 10.24 31.50
CA SER A 82 16.55 9.25 30.47
C SER A 82 15.74 9.56 29.20
N GLN A 83 16.42 10.17 28.21
CA GLN A 83 15.83 10.93 27.09
C GLN A 83 14.72 10.21 26.32
N TYR A 84 14.73 8.88 26.33
CA TYR A 84 13.83 8.03 25.54
C TYR A 84 12.82 7.26 26.41
N ASN A 85 12.94 7.28 27.74
CA ASN A 85 12.18 6.42 28.65
C ASN A 85 11.31 7.24 29.60
N ARG A 86 10.06 7.47 29.22
CA ARG A 86 9.07 8.22 30.01
C ARG A 86 8.51 7.34 31.12
N LEU A 87 8.54 7.85 32.36
CA LEU A 87 7.77 7.33 33.50
C LEU A 87 6.59 8.27 33.74
N ASP A 88 5.38 7.74 33.85
CA ASP A 88 4.16 8.53 34.07
C ASP A 88 3.60 8.22 35.47
N GLU A 89 3.53 9.25 36.32
CA GLU A 89 3.01 9.10 37.69
C GLU A 89 1.57 8.57 37.69
N ALA A 90 0.74 8.93 36.70
CA ALA A 90 -0.61 8.41 36.59
C ALA A 90 -0.68 6.93 36.17
N ASP A 91 0.40 6.35 35.62
CA ASP A 91 0.53 4.89 35.48
C ASP A 91 0.80 4.24 36.86
N LEU A 92 1.61 4.85 37.72
CA LEU A 92 1.90 4.34 39.06
C LEU A 92 0.66 4.42 39.96
N GLN A 93 -0.08 5.55 39.91
CA GLN A 93 -1.30 5.74 40.70
C GLN A 93 -2.44 4.80 40.27
N GLU A 94 -2.68 4.61 38.96
CA GLU A 94 -3.70 3.66 38.52
C GLU A 94 -3.26 2.20 38.78
N ALA A 95 -1.97 1.87 38.73
CA ALA A 95 -1.47 0.56 39.13
C ALA A 95 -1.71 0.27 40.63
N LYS A 96 -1.55 1.26 41.51
CA LYS A 96 -1.90 1.15 42.94
C LYS A 96 -3.40 0.96 43.14
N LYS A 97 -4.21 1.85 42.54
CA LYS A 97 -5.69 1.82 42.57
C LYS A 97 -6.30 0.52 42.03
N LEU A 98 -5.62 -0.15 41.09
CA LEU A 98 -6.00 -1.48 40.59
C LEU A 98 -5.36 -2.65 41.34
N GLY A 99 -4.75 -2.44 42.51
CA GLY A 99 -4.15 -3.51 43.32
C GLY A 99 -2.93 -4.20 42.69
N LEU A 100 -2.43 -3.70 41.56
CA LEU A 100 -1.27 -4.25 40.84
C LEU A 100 0.06 -3.79 41.44
N LEU A 101 0.04 -2.71 42.24
CA LEU A 101 1.17 -2.14 42.94
C LEU A 101 0.80 -1.85 44.41
N LEU A 102 1.65 -2.24 45.36
CA LEU A 102 1.52 -1.87 46.78
C LEU A 102 1.69 -0.35 46.97
N GLU A 103 0.83 0.26 47.78
CA GLU A 103 0.82 1.73 48.00
C GLU A 103 2.18 2.27 48.46
N ASN A 104 2.83 1.54 49.38
CA ASN A 104 4.09 1.89 50.04
C ASN A 104 5.33 1.25 49.39
N LEU A 105 5.23 0.61 48.22
CA LEU A 105 6.40 0.06 47.53
C LEU A 105 7.14 1.16 46.75
N PRO A 106 8.43 1.42 47.04
CA PRO A 106 9.18 2.45 46.33
C PRO A 106 9.49 2.01 44.90
N VAL A 107 9.07 2.84 43.94
CA VAL A 107 9.56 2.82 42.56
C VAL A 107 10.60 3.92 42.44
N ASN A 108 11.77 3.62 41.86
CA ASN A 108 12.81 4.64 41.77
C ASN A 108 12.44 5.68 40.68
N LEU A 109 12.42 6.96 41.07
CA LEU A 109 12.13 8.10 40.20
C LEU A 109 13.42 8.78 39.67
N ASP A 110 14.59 8.44 40.22
CA ASP A 110 15.88 8.89 39.69
C ASP A 110 16.15 8.22 38.33
N ALA A 111 16.09 9.03 37.28
CA ALA A 111 16.27 8.60 35.90
C ALA A 111 17.72 8.21 35.54
N THR A 112 18.69 8.46 36.43
CA THR A 112 20.08 7.99 36.29
C THR A 112 20.30 6.60 36.89
N ALA A 113 19.38 6.11 37.71
CA ALA A 113 19.51 4.84 38.43
C ALA A 113 19.14 3.62 37.58
N ALA A 114 19.86 2.51 37.78
CA ALA A 114 19.65 1.24 37.06
C ALA A 114 18.32 0.54 37.38
N ASP A 115 17.55 1.02 38.37
CA ASP A 115 16.20 0.57 38.71
C ASP A 115 15.11 1.65 38.51
N PHE A 116 15.39 2.72 37.75
CA PHE A 116 14.43 3.73 37.34
C PHE A 116 13.13 3.12 36.78
N GLY A 117 11.98 3.53 37.30
CA GLY A 117 10.67 3.04 36.88
C GLY A 117 10.40 1.54 37.13
N ILE A 118 11.28 0.84 37.86
CA ILE A 118 11.13 -0.58 38.19
C ILE A 118 10.54 -0.75 39.59
N ALA A 119 9.35 -1.34 39.67
CA ALA A 119 8.75 -1.81 40.91
C ALA A 119 9.26 -3.22 41.23
N TYR A 120 9.98 -3.40 42.35
CA TYR A 120 10.33 -4.71 42.88
C TYR A 120 10.57 -4.70 44.39
N GLU A 121 10.32 -5.83 45.04
CA GLU A 121 10.57 -6.03 46.46
C GLU A 121 12.09 -6.20 46.70
N LYS A 122 12.73 -5.20 47.32
CA LYS A 122 14.17 -5.25 47.68
C LYS A 122 14.38 -6.23 48.85
N ARG A 123 15.57 -6.84 48.92
CA ARG A 123 15.87 -8.00 49.80
C ARG A 123 15.53 -7.71 51.27
N GLY A 124 14.55 -8.41 51.82
CA GLY A 124 14.13 -8.33 53.22
C GLY A 124 12.74 -8.95 53.42
N GLY A 125 11.81 -8.64 52.52
CA GLY A 125 10.51 -9.31 52.46
C GLY A 125 10.61 -10.78 52.08
N THR A 126 9.66 -11.59 52.56
CA THR A 126 9.57 -13.00 52.16
C THR A 126 9.12 -13.09 50.70
N LYS A 127 9.56 -14.13 49.97
CA LYS A 127 9.10 -14.40 48.59
C LYS A 127 7.56 -14.56 48.44
N ILE A 128 6.82 -14.55 49.54
CA ILE A 128 5.36 -14.72 49.65
C ILE A 128 4.62 -13.40 49.38
N ALA A 129 5.17 -12.23 49.72
CA ALA A 129 4.51 -10.92 49.50
C ALA A 129 4.48 -10.50 48.02
N GLY A 130 5.58 -10.03 47.43
CA GLY A 130 5.61 -9.53 46.04
C GLY A 130 5.18 -8.08 45.90
N CYS A 131 4.81 -7.65 44.69
CA CYS A 131 4.63 -6.23 44.37
C CYS A 131 3.17 -5.74 44.33
N ALA A 132 2.20 -6.66 44.28
CA ALA A 132 0.77 -6.36 44.19
C ALA A 132 0.09 -6.43 45.56
N ILE A 133 -1.01 -5.70 45.74
CA ILE A 133 -1.94 -5.85 46.87
C ILE A 133 -2.75 -7.14 46.68
N ASP A 134 -3.23 -7.36 45.46
CA ASP A 134 -4.12 -8.48 45.14
C ASP A 134 -3.35 -9.79 44.88
N VAL A 135 -3.83 -10.87 45.50
CA VAL A 135 -3.52 -12.25 45.10
C VAL A 135 -4.66 -12.79 44.23
N PHE A 136 -4.35 -13.08 42.98
CA PHE A 136 -5.29 -13.48 41.95
C PHE A 136 -5.45 -15.00 41.93
N LYS A 137 -6.68 -15.52 42.03
CA LYS A 137 -6.99 -16.97 42.04
C LYS A 137 -6.74 -17.69 40.70
N SER A 138 -6.16 -17.03 39.70
CA SER A 138 -5.69 -17.63 38.45
C SER A 138 -4.85 -16.65 37.63
N GLN A 139 -4.05 -17.17 36.69
CA GLN A 139 -3.38 -16.38 35.65
C GLN A 139 -4.36 -15.51 34.85
N LYS A 140 -5.60 -15.98 34.63
CA LYS A 140 -6.63 -15.25 33.86
C LYS A 140 -7.06 -13.97 34.59
N LEU A 141 -7.32 -14.03 35.89
CA LEU A 141 -7.72 -12.86 36.69
C LEU A 141 -6.60 -11.81 36.74
N LEU A 142 -5.35 -12.25 36.89
CA LEU A 142 -4.19 -11.36 36.79
C LEU A 142 -4.09 -10.72 35.39
N GLN A 143 -4.28 -11.50 34.31
CA GLN A 143 -4.30 -10.96 32.95
C GLN A 143 -5.41 -9.93 32.74
N GLU A 144 -6.59 -10.15 33.31
CA GLU A 144 -7.76 -9.29 33.20
C GLU A 144 -7.54 -7.94 33.88
N ARG A 145 -7.00 -7.92 35.11
CA ARG A 145 -6.63 -6.68 35.80
C ARG A 145 -5.47 -5.94 35.10
N CYS A 146 -4.44 -6.66 34.62
CA CYS A 146 -3.38 -6.05 33.82
C CYS A 146 -3.90 -5.44 32.50
N LYS A 147 -4.90 -6.05 31.85
CA LYS A 147 -5.57 -5.47 30.67
C LYS A 147 -6.35 -4.22 31.04
N GLN A 148 -7.14 -4.24 32.11
CA GLN A 148 -7.90 -3.07 32.59
C GLN A 148 -6.98 -1.86 32.81
N PHE A 149 -5.86 -2.06 33.50
CA PHE A 149 -4.81 -1.05 33.70
C PHE A 149 -4.32 -0.44 32.38
N ALA A 150 -3.87 -1.29 31.46
CA ALA A 150 -3.37 -0.84 30.17
C ALA A 150 -4.42 -0.06 29.38
N MET A 151 -5.68 -0.52 29.39
CA MET A 151 -6.79 0.16 28.73
C MET A 151 -7.04 1.57 29.29
N GLN A 152 -7.03 1.73 30.62
CA GLN A 152 -7.20 3.04 31.28
C GLN A 152 -6.01 3.98 31.08
N ARG A 153 -4.82 3.43 30.81
CA ARG A 153 -3.59 4.20 30.50
C ARG A 153 -3.27 4.29 28.99
N GLY A 154 -4.21 3.89 28.12
CA GLY A 154 -4.11 4.13 26.68
C GLY A 154 -3.15 3.21 25.91
N PHE A 155 -2.90 1.99 26.39
CA PHE A 155 -2.12 0.99 25.65
C PHE A 155 -2.74 -0.42 25.75
N GLN A 156 -2.21 -1.36 24.95
CA GLN A 156 -2.65 -2.75 24.98
C GLN A 156 -1.49 -3.64 25.47
N LEU A 157 -1.82 -4.79 26.06
CA LEU A 157 -0.83 -5.79 26.48
C LEU A 157 -0.94 -7.08 25.66
N PHE A 158 0.20 -7.73 25.47
CA PHE A 158 0.29 -9.13 25.06
C PHE A 158 1.09 -9.93 26.07
N VAL A 159 0.94 -11.25 26.05
CA VAL A 159 1.78 -12.17 26.83
C VAL A 159 3.05 -12.42 26.03
N SER A 160 4.19 -11.92 26.48
CA SER A 160 5.50 -12.14 25.83
C SER A 160 6.19 -13.44 26.28
N GLY A 161 5.48 -14.27 27.03
CA GLY A 161 5.97 -15.56 27.55
C GLY A 161 5.15 -16.02 28.75
N SER A 162 4.84 -17.31 28.81
CA SER A 162 4.20 -17.94 29.97
C SER A 162 4.61 -19.39 30.10
N SER A 163 4.66 -19.88 31.34
CA SER A 163 4.80 -21.30 31.68
C SER A 163 3.75 -21.68 32.71
N THR A 164 3.12 -22.84 32.54
CA THR A 164 2.11 -23.37 33.45
C THR A 164 2.57 -24.73 33.95
N ARG A 165 2.37 -25.00 35.25
CA ARG A 165 2.79 -26.23 35.92
C ARG A 165 1.55 -27.09 36.25
N PRO A 166 1.70 -28.42 36.43
CA PRO A 166 0.57 -29.29 36.77
C PRO A 166 -0.20 -28.91 38.05
N ASN A 167 0.42 -28.17 38.98
CA ASN A 167 -0.20 -27.67 40.21
C ASN A 167 -0.88 -26.28 40.08
N GLY A 168 -1.28 -25.87 38.87
CA GLY A 168 -1.92 -24.56 38.62
C GLY A 168 -1.02 -23.33 38.79
N GLY A 169 0.23 -23.52 39.24
CA GLY A 169 1.26 -22.49 39.30
C GLY A 169 1.93 -22.22 37.96
N GLY A 170 2.84 -21.25 37.91
CA GLY A 170 3.49 -20.86 36.67
C GLY A 170 4.25 -19.53 36.72
N ASN A 171 4.62 -19.03 35.55
CA ASN A 171 5.13 -17.67 35.34
C ASN A 171 4.43 -17.05 34.13
N VAL A 172 4.25 -15.74 34.12
CA VAL A 172 3.74 -14.98 32.97
C VAL A 172 4.47 -13.65 32.85
N LYS A 173 4.77 -13.20 31.63
CA LYS A 173 5.29 -11.86 31.36
C LYS A 173 4.37 -11.13 30.39
N TYR A 174 3.90 -9.95 30.79
CA TYR A 174 3.16 -9.02 29.94
C TYR A 174 4.08 -7.92 29.42
N ARG A 175 3.85 -7.45 28.20
CA ARG A 175 4.51 -6.29 27.58
C ARG A 175 3.52 -5.49 26.72
N CYS A 176 3.84 -4.24 26.39
CA CYS A 176 3.06 -3.43 25.46
C CYS A 176 2.95 -4.10 24.08
N LYS A 177 1.73 -4.20 23.57
CA LYS A 177 1.39 -4.77 22.26
C LYS A 177 1.53 -3.69 21.18
N LYS A 178 2.14 -4.05 20.05
CA LYS A 178 2.20 -3.23 18.84
C LYS A 178 0.81 -3.04 18.20
N LEU A 179 0.50 -1.84 17.73
CA LEU A 179 -0.72 -1.51 17.01
C LEU A 179 -0.48 -1.72 15.50
N HIS A 180 -1.25 -2.58 14.84
CA HIS A 180 -1.03 -2.95 13.42
C HIS A 180 0.42 -3.34 13.10
N GLY A 181 1.07 -4.10 13.99
CA GLY A 181 2.48 -4.51 13.85
C GLY A 181 3.51 -3.41 14.17
N GLN A 182 3.09 -2.15 14.33
CA GLN A 182 3.95 -1.00 14.58
C GLN A 182 3.83 -0.46 16.02
N GLN A 183 4.78 0.36 16.44
CA GLN A 183 4.75 1.08 17.71
C GLN A 183 5.41 2.43 17.48
N PHE A 184 4.71 3.51 17.84
CA PHE A 184 5.15 4.87 17.56
C PHE A 184 6.06 5.33 18.69
N PHE A 185 7.37 5.15 18.51
CA PHE A 185 8.40 5.51 19.47
C PHE A 185 8.61 7.04 19.55
N ASP A 186 9.32 7.51 20.58
CA ASP A 186 9.85 8.88 20.60
C ASP A 186 10.76 9.10 19.38
N PRO A 187 10.69 10.24 18.65
CA PRO A 187 11.55 10.50 17.49
C PRO A 187 13.04 10.32 17.78
N ASP A 188 13.49 10.68 18.98
CA ASP A 188 14.89 10.58 19.38
C ASP A 188 15.30 9.14 19.79
N THR A 189 14.36 8.19 19.87
CA THR A 189 14.64 6.80 20.32
C THR A 189 15.58 6.10 19.34
N PRO A 190 16.82 5.73 19.73
CA PRO A 190 17.76 5.12 18.81
C PRO A 190 17.29 3.73 18.37
N ALA A 191 17.65 3.33 17.14
CA ALA A 191 17.15 2.11 16.49
C ALA A 191 17.30 0.84 17.35
N ASN A 192 18.41 0.71 18.09
CA ASN A 192 18.67 -0.41 19.00
C ASN A 192 17.79 -0.45 20.27
N LYS A 193 16.95 0.57 20.50
CA LYS A 193 15.98 0.67 21.60
C LYS A 193 14.52 0.69 21.13
N LEU A 194 14.21 0.36 19.87
CA LEU A 194 12.84 0.28 19.32
C LEU A 194 12.03 -0.94 19.83
N GLN A 195 12.05 -1.16 21.14
CA GLN A 195 11.20 -2.07 21.89
C GLN A 195 10.80 -1.40 23.21
N CYS A 196 9.52 -1.45 23.56
CA CYS A 196 9.05 -0.89 24.83
C CYS A 196 9.67 -1.61 26.04
N PRO A 197 10.30 -0.88 27.00
CA PRO A 197 10.88 -1.47 28.20
C PRO A 197 9.82 -1.86 29.25
N PHE A 198 8.55 -1.46 29.07
CA PHE A 198 7.45 -1.85 29.93
C PHE A 198 7.33 -3.37 30.06
N TYR A 199 7.16 -3.85 31.29
CA TYR A 199 6.69 -5.21 31.54
C TYR A 199 6.05 -5.39 32.90
N ILE A 200 5.20 -6.43 33.02
CA ILE A 200 4.74 -6.96 34.31
C ILE A 200 5.05 -8.46 34.34
N ASN A 201 5.81 -8.90 35.35
CA ASN A 201 6.08 -10.31 35.62
C ASN A 201 5.11 -10.82 36.70
N GLY A 202 4.30 -11.83 36.35
CA GLY A 202 3.47 -12.58 37.28
C GLY A 202 4.07 -13.95 37.63
N TYR A 203 3.93 -14.38 38.88
CA TYR A 203 4.27 -15.71 39.36
C TYR A 203 3.04 -16.36 39.99
N GLY A 204 2.83 -17.66 39.72
CA GLY A 204 1.77 -18.47 40.30
C GLY A 204 2.33 -19.66 41.07
N LYS A 205 1.76 -19.94 42.24
CA LYS A 205 1.97 -21.18 43.00
C LYS A 205 0.65 -21.61 43.63
N ASP A 206 0.28 -22.88 43.42
CA ASP A 206 -0.90 -23.51 44.05
C ASP A 206 -2.15 -22.61 43.91
N GLU A 207 -2.53 -22.36 42.65
CA GLU A 207 -3.59 -21.46 42.16
C GLU A 207 -3.48 -19.96 42.53
N ASN A 208 -2.56 -19.57 43.41
CA ASN A 208 -2.37 -18.18 43.83
C ASN A 208 -1.34 -17.48 42.94
N TRP A 209 -1.79 -16.45 42.21
CA TRP A 209 -0.98 -15.66 41.28
C TRP A 209 -0.79 -14.21 41.77
N LYS A 210 0.40 -13.65 41.56
CA LYS A 210 0.75 -12.28 41.97
C LYS A 210 1.84 -11.66 41.10
N ILE A 211 2.05 -10.35 41.20
CA ILE A 211 3.16 -9.66 40.53
C ILE A 211 4.44 -9.78 41.37
N THR A 212 5.58 -10.03 40.71
CA THR A 212 6.91 -10.17 41.34
C THR A 212 7.93 -9.13 40.90
N ARG A 213 7.71 -8.48 39.76
CA ARG A 213 8.47 -7.32 39.27
C ARG A 213 7.70 -6.64 38.15
N ALA A 214 7.68 -5.32 38.12
CA ALA A 214 7.18 -4.55 36.99
C ALA A 214 8.16 -3.45 36.58
N CYS A 215 8.03 -2.97 35.35
CA CYS A 215 8.70 -1.79 34.81
C CYS A 215 7.63 -0.95 34.13
N PHE A 216 7.46 0.30 34.57
CA PHE A 216 6.44 1.24 34.09
C PHE A 216 7.00 2.28 33.11
N LEU A 217 8.20 2.05 32.58
CA LEU A 217 8.81 2.90 31.55
C LEU A 217 8.21 2.64 30.16
N HIS A 218 7.93 3.71 29.43
CA HIS A 218 7.48 3.69 28.03
C HIS A 218 8.36 4.60 27.17
N ASN A 219 8.80 4.11 26.01
CA ASN A 219 9.52 4.88 24.99
C ASN A 219 8.66 5.14 23.74
N HIS A 220 7.35 5.08 23.90
CA HIS A 220 6.38 5.22 22.82
C HIS A 220 5.18 6.03 23.29
N TYR A 221 4.49 6.64 22.33
CA TYR A 221 3.25 7.36 22.61
C TYR A 221 2.16 6.38 23.09
N LYS A 222 1.43 6.79 24.13
CA LYS A 222 0.19 6.15 24.61
C LYS A 222 -1.02 6.82 23.93
N PHE A 223 -2.21 6.24 24.08
CA PHE A 223 -3.50 6.72 23.53
C PHE A 223 -3.64 6.73 22.00
N ILE A 224 -2.64 6.28 21.23
CA ILE A 224 -2.80 6.09 19.77
C ILE A 224 -3.78 4.94 19.47
N GLY A 225 -4.76 5.21 18.60
CA GLY A 225 -5.81 4.26 18.21
C GLY A 225 -7.02 4.20 19.15
N TRP A 226 -7.10 5.06 20.17
CA TRP A 226 -8.20 5.12 21.11
C TRP A 226 -9.22 6.19 20.70
N ARG A 227 -10.50 5.82 20.60
CA ARG A 227 -11.59 6.80 20.45
C ARG A 227 -11.98 7.32 21.83
N ILE A 228 -11.83 8.63 22.05
CA ILE A 228 -12.38 9.29 23.24
C ILE A 228 -13.90 9.37 23.04
N GLY A 229 -14.63 8.53 23.76
CA GLY A 229 -16.08 8.71 23.94
C GLY A 229 -16.34 9.89 24.90
N PRO A 230 -17.51 10.55 24.82
CA PRO A 230 -17.88 11.57 25.79
C PRO A 230 -17.94 10.95 27.21
N PRO A 231 -17.55 11.69 28.26
CA PRO A 231 -17.54 11.17 29.62
C PRO A 231 -18.98 10.84 30.07
N PRO A 232 -19.21 9.69 30.74
CA PRO A 232 -20.50 9.39 31.35
C PRO A 232 -20.79 10.39 32.50
N PRO A 233 -22.06 10.67 32.80
CA PRO A 233 -22.44 11.62 33.85
C PRO A 233 -21.93 11.18 35.23
N LEU A 234 -21.45 12.14 36.00
CA LEU A 234 -20.85 11.93 37.32
C LEU A 234 -21.92 11.56 38.36
N TYR A 235 -21.83 10.36 38.92
CA TYR A 235 -22.44 9.99 40.20
C TYR A 235 -21.33 9.63 41.20
N PRO A 236 -21.17 10.37 42.31
CA PRO A 236 -20.15 10.07 43.30
C PRO A 236 -20.61 8.95 44.24
N VAL A 237 -19.81 7.89 44.34
CA VAL A 237 -19.96 6.85 45.37
C VAL A 237 -18.58 6.63 46.01
N ALA A 238 -18.50 6.86 47.32
CA ALA A 238 -17.28 6.71 48.10
C ALA A 238 -17.00 5.23 48.46
N ILE A 239 -15.75 4.92 48.75
CA ILE A 239 -15.29 3.57 49.12
C ILE A 239 -15.22 3.46 50.65
N ALA A 240 -15.67 2.33 51.21
CA ALA A 240 -15.38 1.87 52.57
C ALA A 240 -15.07 0.35 52.56
N PRO A 241 -14.19 -0.16 53.45
CA PRO A 241 -13.64 -1.52 53.35
C PRO A 241 -14.43 -2.62 54.10
N SER A 242 -14.02 -3.88 53.86
CA SER A 242 -14.75 -5.13 54.11
C SER A 242 -14.65 -5.77 55.50
N THR A 243 -15.54 -6.73 55.78
CA THR A 243 -15.27 -7.95 56.59
C THR A 243 -16.10 -9.16 56.08
N ALA A 244 -15.90 -10.36 56.64
CA ALA A 244 -16.38 -11.67 56.10
C ALA A 244 -17.83 -12.04 56.56
N VAL A 245 -18.48 -13.16 56.17
CA VAL A 245 -18.20 -14.61 56.45
C VAL A 245 -18.93 -15.56 55.45
N THR A 246 -18.72 -16.89 55.56
CA THR A 246 -19.11 -18.03 54.69
C THR A 246 -20.53 -18.62 54.85
N GLY A 247 -21.06 -19.36 53.84
CA GLY A 247 -21.99 -20.50 54.08
C GLY A 247 -23.06 -20.90 53.03
N ASP A 248 -22.75 -21.89 52.16
CA ASP A 248 -23.53 -23.04 51.62
C ASP A 248 -25.02 -23.07 51.13
N THR A 249 -25.24 -23.92 50.10
CA THR A 249 -26.46 -24.69 49.65
C THR A 249 -27.75 -23.96 49.20
N ILE A 250 -28.19 -23.96 47.91
CA ILE A 250 -28.80 -25.06 47.08
C ILE A 250 -30.06 -25.68 47.72
N PRO A 251 -31.23 -25.83 47.05
CA PRO A 251 -31.52 -25.86 45.59
C PRO A 251 -32.37 -24.64 45.10
N THR A 252 -33.41 -24.58 44.21
CA THR A 252 -34.27 -25.54 43.46
C THR A 252 -34.89 -24.90 42.18
N ALA A 253 -35.95 -25.48 41.60
CA ALA A 253 -36.77 -25.07 40.43
C ALA A 253 -38.19 -25.72 40.57
N PRO A 254 -39.22 -25.58 39.67
CA PRO A 254 -39.26 -24.98 38.32
C PRO A 254 -40.55 -24.14 37.96
N SER A 255 -40.68 -23.73 36.67
CA SER A 255 -41.94 -23.51 35.87
C SER A 255 -43.09 -22.58 36.37
N SER A 256 -43.86 -21.87 35.54
CA SER A 256 -43.87 -21.65 34.07
C SER A 256 -44.86 -20.53 33.65
N THR A 257 -44.69 -20.00 32.42
CA THR A 257 -45.72 -19.40 31.52
C THR A 257 -46.62 -18.24 31.99
N ASP A 258 -46.37 -17.10 31.34
CA ASP A 258 -47.33 -16.26 30.62
C ASP A 258 -48.25 -15.26 31.35
N LEU A 259 -48.79 -14.33 30.55
CA LEU A 259 -49.32 -13.02 30.91
C LEU A 259 -50.84 -12.94 30.75
N ILE A 260 -51.50 -12.04 31.48
CA ILE A 260 -52.47 -11.05 30.94
C ILE A 260 -52.76 -9.97 32.01
N VAL A 261 -53.22 -8.79 31.55
CA VAL A 261 -53.40 -7.56 32.34
C VAL A 261 -54.87 -7.32 32.72
N SER A 262 -55.13 -6.82 33.93
CA SER A 262 -56.35 -6.06 34.26
C SER A 262 -56.17 -5.11 35.47
N GLN A 263 -56.98 -4.05 35.54
CA GLN A 263 -57.02 -3.01 36.60
C GLN A 263 -57.36 -3.62 38.00
N GLY A 264 -57.09 -3.03 39.18
CA GLY A 264 -57.13 -1.62 39.63
C GLY A 264 -58.50 -1.31 40.29
N THR A 265 -58.67 -0.71 41.48
CA THR A 265 -57.75 -0.01 42.42
C THR A 265 -58.42 0.13 43.81
N VAL A 266 -57.77 -0.22 44.95
CA VAL A 266 -58.32 0.01 46.33
C VAL A 266 -57.23 0.31 47.40
N ILE A 267 -57.64 1.07 48.43
CA ILE A 267 -56.99 1.60 49.67
C ILE A 267 -56.92 0.50 50.78
N PRO A 268 -55.88 0.37 51.67
CA PRO A 268 -55.56 1.21 52.87
C PRO A 268 -54.05 1.54 53.06
N THR A 269 -53.54 2.60 53.69
CA THR A 269 -53.80 3.43 54.92
C THR A 269 -53.31 2.86 56.26
N GLY A 270 -52.31 3.54 56.86
CA GLY A 270 -51.96 3.47 58.29
C GLY A 270 -50.46 3.24 58.60
N SER A 271 -49.78 3.99 59.47
CA SER A 271 -49.55 5.46 59.57
C SER A 271 -48.75 5.77 60.85
N HIS A 272 -47.82 6.74 60.79
CA HIS A 272 -46.92 7.21 61.88
C HIS A 272 -45.76 6.24 62.25
N GLU A 273 -44.46 6.60 62.33
CA GLU A 273 -43.67 7.83 62.67
C GLU A 273 -43.07 7.78 64.10
N PRO A 274 -41.98 8.53 64.43
CA PRO A 274 -41.21 9.48 63.60
C PRO A 274 -39.65 9.36 63.65
N CYS A 275 -39.00 10.18 62.80
CA CYS A 275 -37.75 10.94 63.01
C CYS A 275 -36.32 10.34 62.88
N THR A 276 -35.50 11.17 62.21
CA THR A 276 -34.05 11.44 62.37
C THR A 276 -33.00 10.34 62.08
N GLU A 277 -32.35 10.49 60.92
CA GLU A 277 -30.89 10.46 60.69
C GLU A 277 -30.02 9.53 61.58
N SER A 278 -29.24 8.57 61.06
CA SER A 278 -28.34 8.70 59.91
C SER A 278 -27.58 7.39 59.56
N SER A 279 -27.14 7.29 58.30
CA SER A 279 -26.13 6.34 57.77
C SER A 279 -26.46 4.83 57.70
N LEU A 280 -25.73 4.13 56.80
CA LEU A 280 -25.85 2.69 56.45
C LEU A 280 -27.18 2.33 55.74
N THR A 281 -27.29 1.27 54.90
CA THR A 281 -26.33 0.22 54.50
C THR A 281 -26.54 -0.17 53.02
N LEU A 282 -25.58 -0.91 52.44
CA LEU A 282 -25.70 -1.60 51.16
C LEU A 282 -26.53 -2.89 51.29
N ASP A 283 -27.58 -3.08 50.49
CA ASP A 283 -27.91 -4.44 49.98
C ASP A 283 -28.84 -4.47 48.74
N HIS A 284 -28.82 -5.62 48.05
CA HIS A 284 -29.84 -6.17 47.13
C HIS A 284 -30.40 -5.29 45.99
N LEU A 285 -29.64 -5.25 44.88
CA LEU A 285 -30.24 -5.38 43.53
C LEU A 285 -29.47 -6.40 42.69
N GLN A 286 -29.61 -7.68 43.03
CA GLN A 286 -29.05 -8.80 42.27
C GLN A 286 -29.89 -9.10 41.00
N ALA A 287 -30.08 -8.08 40.16
CA ALA A 287 -30.69 -8.24 38.84
C ALA A 287 -29.83 -9.19 38.00
N ALA A 288 -30.40 -10.34 37.63
CA ALA A 288 -29.66 -11.49 37.14
C ALA A 288 -28.74 -11.17 35.95
N GLN A 289 -27.53 -11.72 35.97
CA GLN A 289 -26.78 -11.94 34.74
C GLN A 289 -27.69 -12.66 33.75
N VAL A 290 -27.87 -12.09 32.55
CA VAL A 290 -28.48 -12.81 31.41
C VAL A 290 -27.47 -13.85 30.92
N ARG A 291 -27.34 -14.91 31.72
CA ARG A 291 -26.61 -16.12 31.41
C ARG A 291 -27.36 -16.80 30.28
N VAL A 292 -26.97 -16.48 29.05
CA VAL A 292 -27.50 -17.10 27.83
C VAL A 292 -27.39 -18.62 28.00
N LYS A 293 -28.53 -19.25 28.31
CA LYS A 293 -28.61 -20.70 28.44
C LYS A 293 -28.24 -21.28 27.06
N PRO A 294 -27.42 -22.35 26.98
CA PRO A 294 -27.22 -23.04 25.72
C PRO A 294 -28.59 -23.55 25.24
N GLN A 295 -29.15 -22.89 24.24
CA GLN A 295 -30.49 -23.19 23.74
C GLN A 295 -30.42 -24.59 23.13
N ARG A 296 -31.21 -25.53 23.66
CA ARG A 296 -31.32 -26.87 23.07
C ARG A 296 -31.76 -26.71 21.61
N ASN A 297 -30.97 -27.28 20.70
CA ASN A 297 -31.14 -27.29 19.25
C ASN A 297 -32.59 -27.08 18.76
N THR A 298 -33.01 -25.82 18.59
CA THR A 298 -33.89 -25.48 17.48
C THR A 298 -33.08 -25.77 16.22
N THR A 299 -33.65 -26.54 15.29
CA THR A 299 -32.94 -26.99 14.08
C THR A 299 -32.81 -25.84 13.09
N MET A 300 -31.95 -24.86 13.40
CA MET A 300 -31.63 -23.76 12.51
C MET A 300 -31.16 -24.32 11.18
N SER A 301 -31.78 -23.86 10.10
CA SER A 301 -31.50 -24.42 8.78
C SER A 301 -30.01 -24.26 8.44
N MET A 302 -29.45 -25.22 7.70
CA MET A 302 -28.06 -25.11 7.25
C MET A 302 -27.82 -23.81 6.47
N LYS A 303 -28.83 -23.34 5.71
CA LYS A 303 -28.83 -22.04 5.01
C LYS A 303 -28.69 -20.87 5.99
N THR A 304 -29.34 -20.91 7.16
CA THR A 304 -29.22 -19.87 8.20
C THR A 304 -27.83 -19.89 8.84
N LEU A 305 -27.29 -21.08 9.18
CA LEU A 305 -25.95 -21.21 9.75
C LEU A 305 -24.86 -20.78 8.76
N CYS A 306 -25.01 -21.11 7.47
CA CYS A 306 -24.12 -20.60 6.43
C CYS A 306 -24.23 -19.08 6.31
N ARG A 307 -25.45 -18.51 6.30
CA ARG A 307 -25.65 -17.07 6.22
C ARG A 307 -24.97 -16.34 7.38
N ILE A 308 -25.09 -16.81 8.62
CA ILE A 308 -24.40 -16.20 9.78
C ILE A 308 -22.87 -16.19 9.60
N VAL A 309 -22.29 -17.26 9.04
CA VAL A 309 -20.84 -17.29 8.73
C VAL A 309 -20.47 -16.34 7.58
N THR A 310 -21.34 -16.17 6.59
CA THR A 310 -21.17 -15.17 5.53
C THR A 310 -21.30 -13.74 6.06
N ASP A 311 -22.34 -13.45 6.83
CA ASP A 311 -22.64 -12.15 7.43
C ASP A 311 -21.51 -11.70 8.38
N GLU A 312 -20.84 -12.65 9.08
CA GLU A 312 -19.64 -12.37 9.90
C GLU A 312 -18.40 -12.12 9.03
N VAL A 313 -18.10 -12.98 8.05
CA VAL A 313 -16.87 -12.88 7.24
C VAL A 313 -16.89 -11.67 6.31
N ASN A 314 -18.07 -11.22 5.87
CA ASN A 314 -18.24 -9.99 5.09
C ASN A 314 -17.93 -8.70 5.89
N GLN A 315 -17.69 -8.78 7.20
CA GLN A 315 -17.21 -7.65 8.02
C GLN A 315 -15.68 -7.51 8.02
N TYR A 316 -14.95 -8.48 7.47
CA TYR A 316 -13.49 -8.43 7.33
C TYR A 316 -13.09 -7.85 5.96
N PRO A 317 -12.00 -7.07 5.87
CA PRO A 317 -11.37 -6.77 4.59
C PRO A 317 -10.84 -8.06 3.95
N ALA A 318 -10.82 -8.11 2.61
CA ALA A 318 -10.55 -9.32 1.84
C ALA A 318 -11.49 -10.50 2.17
N SER A 319 -12.77 -10.19 2.41
CA SER A 319 -13.87 -11.12 2.72
C SER A 319 -13.87 -12.38 1.83
N ASN A 320 -13.63 -12.22 0.52
CA ASN A 320 -13.51 -13.31 -0.45
C ASN A 320 -12.33 -14.27 -0.15
N VAL A 321 -11.18 -13.73 0.25
CA VAL A 321 -9.97 -14.49 0.59
C VAL A 321 -10.13 -15.17 1.96
N VAL A 322 -10.81 -14.53 2.90
CA VAL A 322 -11.19 -15.15 4.18
C VAL A 322 -12.18 -16.30 3.95
N MET A 323 -13.17 -16.13 3.05
CA MET A 323 -14.10 -17.18 2.63
C MET A 323 -13.40 -18.40 2.03
N ALA A 324 -12.42 -18.20 1.14
CA ALA A 324 -11.62 -19.27 0.55
C ALA A 324 -10.91 -20.11 1.65
N ASN A 325 -10.29 -19.41 2.60
CA ASN A 325 -9.40 -19.99 3.61
C ASN A 325 -10.11 -20.41 4.92
N LEU A 326 -11.45 -20.34 4.99
CA LEU A 326 -12.21 -20.75 6.18
C LEU A 326 -11.92 -22.19 6.61
N ASP A 327 -11.43 -22.37 7.84
CA ASP A 327 -11.19 -23.68 8.45
C ASP A 327 -12.35 -24.12 9.38
N GLY A 328 -12.40 -25.42 9.69
CA GLY A 328 -13.41 -25.98 10.59
C GLY A 328 -13.36 -25.42 12.02
N LYS A 329 -12.24 -24.84 12.47
CA LYS A 329 -12.11 -24.14 13.75
C LYS A 329 -12.57 -22.69 13.67
N ALA A 330 -12.38 -21.99 12.55
CA ALA A 330 -12.87 -20.64 12.30
C ALA A 330 -14.41 -20.61 12.27
N ILE A 331 -15.03 -21.50 11.46
CA ILE A 331 -16.49 -21.65 11.39
C ILE A 331 -17.10 -21.91 12.77
N ARG A 332 -16.46 -22.75 13.59
CA ARG A 332 -16.90 -23.02 14.98
C ARG A 332 -16.68 -21.85 15.94
N ARG A 333 -15.65 -21.01 15.74
CA ARG A 333 -15.43 -19.78 16.53
C ARG A 333 -16.47 -18.71 16.23
N ILE A 334 -16.73 -18.47 14.94
CA ILE A 334 -17.75 -17.50 14.46
C ILE A 334 -19.12 -17.85 15.04
N LEU A 335 -19.57 -19.09 14.82
CA LEU A 335 -20.89 -19.51 15.31
C LEU A 335 -20.96 -19.54 16.84
N LEU A 336 -19.87 -19.88 17.55
CA LEU A 336 -19.83 -19.82 19.01
C LEU A 336 -19.92 -18.38 19.55
N ALA A 337 -19.31 -17.40 18.88
CA ALA A 337 -19.45 -15.98 19.24
C ALA A 337 -20.90 -15.50 19.08
N GLN A 338 -21.58 -15.97 18.03
CA GLN A 338 -23.01 -15.79 17.78
C GLN A 338 -23.91 -16.73 18.63
N GLY A 339 -23.38 -17.37 19.68
CA GLY A 339 -24.12 -18.21 20.64
C GLY A 339 -24.47 -19.63 20.18
N HIS A 340 -24.11 -20.02 18.96
CA HIS A 340 -24.44 -21.31 18.35
C HIS A 340 -23.31 -22.35 18.54
N THR A 341 -23.57 -23.39 19.35
CA THR A 341 -22.64 -24.51 19.53
C THR A 341 -22.82 -25.56 18.43
N ILE A 342 -21.76 -25.81 17.66
CA ILE A 342 -21.77 -26.81 16.58
C ILE A 342 -20.61 -27.82 16.68
N ASN A 343 -20.86 -29.05 16.20
CA ASN A 343 -19.87 -30.12 16.16
C ASN A 343 -19.01 -30.07 14.86
N HIS A 344 -17.95 -30.88 14.80
CA HIS A 344 -17.01 -30.89 13.68
C HIS A 344 -17.65 -31.34 12.34
N MET A 345 -18.60 -32.26 12.37
CA MET A 345 -19.33 -32.70 11.17
C MET A 345 -20.21 -31.59 10.60
N MET A 346 -20.87 -30.81 11.47
CA MET A 346 -21.66 -29.65 11.07
C MET A 346 -20.76 -28.55 10.49
N ALA A 347 -19.62 -28.26 11.11
CA ALA A 347 -18.63 -27.31 10.58
C ALA A 347 -18.12 -27.71 9.19
N SER A 348 -17.87 -29.01 8.96
CA SER A 348 -17.47 -29.54 7.65
C SER A 348 -18.59 -29.41 6.60
N ARG A 349 -19.85 -29.69 6.97
CA ARG A 349 -21.02 -29.47 6.08
C ARG A 349 -21.19 -27.99 5.73
N ILE A 350 -21.00 -27.08 6.69
CA ILE A 350 -21.04 -25.63 6.47
C ILE A 350 -19.90 -25.20 5.53
N LYS A 351 -18.65 -25.65 5.76
CA LYS A 351 -17.54 -25.36 4.82
C LYS A 351 -17.88 -25.82 3.40
N ARG A 352 -18.39 -27.05 3.24
CA ARG A 352 -18.77 -27.56 1.92
C ARG A 352 -19.88 -26.72 1.27
N GLN A 353 -20.93 -26.35 2.00
CA GLN A 353 -22.02 -25.56 1.44
C GLN A 353 -21.59 -24.13 1.09
N LEU A 354 -20.71 -23.50 1.89
CA LEU A 354 -20.09 -22.22 1.56
C LEU A 354 -19.21 -22.33 0.30
N GLN A 355 -18.43 -23.40 0.19
CA GLN A 355 -17.60 -23.67 -1.00
C GLN A 355 -18.46 -23.91 -2.25
N ASP A 356 -19.46 -24.79 -2.19
CA ASP A 356 -20.41 -25.04 -3.29
C ASP A 356 -21.17 -23.75 -3.69
N SER A 357 -21.45 -22.85 -2.73
CA SER A 357 -22.01 -21.52 -3.00
C SER A 357 -21.01 -20.57 -3.70
N ARG A 358 -19.76 -20.48 -3.21
CA ARG A 358 -18.66 -19.73 -3.86
C ARG A 358 -18.51 -20.18 -5.31
N LEU A 359 -18.34 -21.48 -5.55
CA LEU A 359 -18.16 -22.02 -6.91
C LEU A 359 -19.33 -21.70 -7.84
N THR A 360 -20.56 -21.67 -7.31
CA THR A 360 -21.75 -21.27 -8.09
C THR A 360 -21.68 -19.78 -8.45
N GLN A 361 -21.31 -18.90 -7.52
CA GLN A 361 -21.14 -17.47 -7.78
C GLN A 361 -20.01 -17.17 -8.76
N VAL A 362 -18.86 -17.85 -8.64
CA VAL A 362 -17.76 -17.75 -9.62
C VAL A 362 -18.25 -18.14 -11.01
N ARG A 363 -18.93 -19.29 -11.16
CA ARG A 363 -19.49 -19.74 -12.44
C ARG A 363 -20.45 -18.69 -13.03
N THR A 364 -21.39 -18.16 -12.25
CA THR A 364 -22.30 -17.10 -12.72
C THR A 364 -21.56 -15.82 -13.11
N SER A 365 -20.45 -15.49 -12.44
CA SER A 365 -19.60 -14.33 -12.75
C SER A 365 -19.00 -14.45 -14.17
N PHE A 366 -18.40 -15.61 -14.50
CA PHE A 366 -17.93 -15.89 -15.86
C PHE A 366 -19.08 -15.93 -16.88
N GLN A 367 -20.18 -16.64 -16.59
CA GLN A 367 -21.31 -16.81 -17.52
C GLN A 367 -22.00 -15.49 -17.89
N LYS A 368 -21.94 -14.46 -17.03
CA LYS A 368 -22.42 -13.11 -17.35
C LYS A 368 -21.40 -12.25 -18.10
N LEU A 369 -20.12 -12.62 -18.13
CA LEU A 369 -19.02 -11.75 -18.56
C LEU A 369 -19.14 -11.30 -20.02
N ARG A 370 -19.39 -12.23 -20.96
CA ARG A 370 -19.54 -11.89 -22.39
C ARG A 370 -20.70 -10.92 -22.63
N GLY A 371 -21.85 -11.16 -21.99
CA GLY A 371 -23.01 -10.27 -22.07
C GLY A 371 -22.73 -8.89 -21.48
N TYR A 372 -22.12 -8.84 -20.29
CA TYR A 372 -21.76 -7.59 -19.62
C TYR A 372 -20.79 -6.73 -20.43
N LEU A 373 -19.70 -7.33 -20.93
CA LEU A 373 -18.70 -6.61 -21.73
C LEU A 373 -19.28 -6.09 -23.06
N SER A 374 -20.19 -6.84 -23.70
CA SER A 374 -20.93 -6.35 -24.88
C SER A 374 -21.77 -5.14 -24.53
N THR A 375 -22.63 -5.23 -23.50
CA THR A 375 -23.50 -4.11 -23.11
C THR A 375 -22.69 -2.87 -22.70
N VAL A 376 -21.56 -3.02 -22.01
CA VAL A 376 -20.69 -1.87 -21.69
C VAL A 376 -20.05 -1.28 -22.95
N ALA A 377 -19.64 -2.08 -23.94
CA ALA A 377 -19.13 -1.57 -25.22
C ALA A 377 -20.23 -0.84 -26.03
N GLU A 378 -21.45 -1.38 -26.05
CA GLU A 378 -22.62 -0.75 -26.69
C GLU A 378 -22.96 0.61 -26.05
N LYS A 379 -22.82 0.75 -24.72
CA LYS A 379 -22.98 2.04 -24.02
C LYS A 379 -21.78 2.97 -24.14
N ASN A 380 -20.64 2.49 -24.62
CA ASN A 380 -19.40 3.27 -24.79
C ASN A 380 -18.81 3.06 -26.20
N PRO A 381 -19.47 3.57 -27.26
CA PRO A 381 -19.08 3.28 -28.65
C PRO A 381 -17.60 3.51 -28.94
N GLY A 382 -17.01 2.62 -29.74
CA GLY A 382 -15.57 2.61 -30.03
C GLY A 382 -14.70 1.90 -28.98
N SER A 383 -15.29 1.39 -27.88
CA SER A 383 -14.55 0.53 -26.94
C SER A 383 -14.39 -0.87 -27.51
N LEU A 384 -13.19 -1.46 -27.39
CA LEU A 384 -12.92 -2.82 -27.85
C LEU A 384 -13.11 -3.82 -26.70
N PHE A 385 -13.86 -4.89 -26.94
CA PHE A 385 -13.94 -6.04 -26.05
C PHE A 385 -13.73 -7.33 -26.84
N ARG A 386 -13.23 -8.38 -26.17
CA ARG A 386 -13.16 -9.75 -26.70
C ARG A 386 -13.40 -10.75 -25.57
N VAL A 387 -14.00 -11.89 -25.87
CA VAL A 387 -14.13 -13.04 -24.96
C VAL A 387 -13.95 -14.32 -25.76
N ASP A 388 -12.76 -14.91 -25.66
CA ASP A 388 -12.35 -16.09 -26.43
C ASP A 388 -12.75 -17.38 -25.67
N THR A 389 -13.27 -18.36 -26.41
CA THR A 389 -13.74 -19.65 -25.88
C THR A 389 -13.20 -20.80 -26.73
N ARG A 390 -12.86 -21.93 -26.09
CA ARG A 390 -12.51 -23.18 -26.78
C ARG A 390 -13.74 -23.81 -27.43
N ASP A 391 -13.52 -24.75 -28.35
CA ASP A 391 -14.57 -25.50 -29.06
C ASP A 391 -15.49 -26.31 -28.14
N ASP A 392 -15.00 -26.68 -26.94
CA ASP A 392 -15.78 -27.35 -25.91
C ASP A 392 -16.64 -26.39 -25.05
N GLY A 393 -16.59 -25.08 -25.32
CA GLY A 393 -17.29 -24.03 -24.56
C GLY A 393 -16.52 -23.46 -23.37
N ALA A 394 -15.28 -23.91 -23.10
CA ALA A 394 -14.47 -23.38 -22.00
C ALA A 394 -14.02 -21.93 -22.26
N PHE A 395 -14.17 -21.08 -21.25
CA PHE A 395 -13.51 -19.78 -21.16
C PHE A 395 -11.98 -19.91 -21.30
N THR A 396 -11.36 -19.02 -22.08
CA THR A 396 -9.89 -18.90 -22.14
C THR A 396 -9.39 -17.53 -21.71
N ARG A 397 -10.04 -16.45 -22.17
CA ARG A 397 -9.66 -15.07 -21.87
C ARG A 397 -10.75 -14.06 -22.22
N ALA A 398 -10.74 -12.94 -21.51
CA ALA A 398 -11.57 -11.77 -21.75
C ALA A 398 -10.72 -10.50 -21.77
N LEU A 399 -11.21 -9.48 -22.46
CA LEU A 399 -10.52 -8.21 -22.70
C LEU A 399 -11.54 -7.07 -22.72
N PHE A 400 -11.19 -5.94 -22.13
CA PHE A 400 -11.86 -4.67 -22.38
C PHE A 400 -10.88 -3.49 -22.45
N ILE A 401 -11.06 -2.64 -23.46
CA ILE A 401 -10.29 -1.42 -23.72
C ILE A 401 -11.30 -0.28 -23.98
N PRO A 402 -11.52 0.64 -23.02
CA PRO A 402 -12.45 1.76 -23.19
C PRO A 402 -12.00 2.77 -24.26
N ASN A 403 -12.93 3.27 -25.07
CA ASN A 403 -12.66 4.40 -25.98
C ASN A 403 -12.19 5.65 -25.22
N ALA A 404 -12.77 5.90 -24.04
CA ALA A 404 -12.44 7.05 -23.20
C ALA A 404 -10.96 7.07 -22.81
N THR A 405 -10.40 5.93 -22.40
CA THR A 405 -8.98 5.82 -22.04
C THR A 405 -8.07 5.81 -23.26
N LEU A 406 -8.48 5.20 -24.38
CA LEU A 406 -7.75 5.28 -25.66
C LEU A 406 -7.57 6.71 -26.17
N ASN A 407 -8.58 7.56 -26.04
CA ASN A 407 -8.45 8.98 -26.42
C ASN A 407 -7.54 9.78 -25.47
N SER A 408 -7.45 9.39 -24.20
CA SER A 408 -6.45 9.94 -23.28
C SER A 408 -5.02 9.53 -23.65
N VAL A 409 -4.77 8.27 -24.02
CA VAL A 409 -3.43 7.74 -24.37
C VAL A 409 -2.74 8.56 -25.46
N LYS A 410 -3.48 9.03 -26.47
CA LYS A 410 -2.99 9.94 -27.55
C LYS A 410 -2.41 11.27 -27.05
N SER A 411 -2.65 11.59 -25.78
CA SER A 411 -2.27 12.84 -25.11
C SER A 411 -1.44 12.61 -23.85
N CYS A 412 -1.09 11.36 -23.56
CA CYS A 412 -0.22 10.94 -22.46
C CYS A 412 1.25 10.94 -22.87
N ARG A 413 2.14 10.66 -21.91
CA ARG A 413 3.57 10.46 -22.15
C ARG A 413 3.80 9.19 -23.00
N LYS A 414 4.92 9.11 -23.72
CA LYS A 414 5.30 7.92 -24.50
C LYS A 414 5.89 6.79 -23.63
N ILE A 415 5.21 6.47 -22.52
CA ILE A 415 5.52 5.34 -21.64
C ILE A 415 4.34 4.39 -21.58
N LEU A 416 4.64 3.09 -21.51
CA LEU A 416 3.67 2.01 -21.39
C LEU A 416 4.11 1.09 -20.25
N SER A 417 3.27 0.93 -19.25
CA SER A 417 3.39 -0.17 -18.28
C SER A 417 2.65 -1.40 -18.82
N LEU A 418 3.32 -2.54 -18.77
CA LEU A 418 2.73 -3.88 -18.90
C LEU A 418 3.01 -4.66 -17.61
N ASP A 419 1.95 -5.21 -17.04
CA ASP A 419 1.99 -5.79 -15.70
C ASP A 419 0.81 -6.75 -15.55
N HIS A 420 0.98 -7.83 -14.79
CA HIS A 420 -0.16 -8.59 -14.31
C HIS A 420 -0.75 -7.94 -13.03
N ILE A 421 -1.74 -8.57 -12.40
CA ILE A 421 -2.25 -8.16 -11.08
C ILE A 421 -2.26 -9.36 -10.13
N ILE A 422 -1.18 -9.55 -9.37
CA ILE A 422 -1.16 -10.47 -8.22
C ILE A 422 -2.04 -9.87 -7.10
N PRO A 423 -2.89 -10.68 -6.43
CA PRO A 423 -3.47 -10.29 -5.16
C PRO A 423 -2.35 -10.13 -4.11
N ARG A 424 -1.95 -8.89 -3.79
CA ARG A 424 -1.02 -8.62 -2.67
C ARG A 424 -1.70 -9.03 -1.36
N ILE A 425 -1.52 -10.29 -0.95
CA ILE A 425 -1.79 -10.71 0.42
C ILE A 425 -0.73 -10.06 1.30
N GLU A 426 -1.04 -8.88 1.83
CA GLU A 426 -0.36 -8.34 3.02
C GLU A 426 -0.62 -9.31 4.17
N THR A 427 0.21 -10.35 4.27
CA THR A 427 0.09 -11.36 5.32
C THR A 427 0.34 -10.66 6.67
N PRO A 428 -0.64 -10.62 7.59
CA PRO A 428 -0.41 -10.05 8.91
C PRO A 428 0.62 -10.93 9.60
N SER A 429 1.79 -10.35 9.90
CA SER A 429 2.97 -11.06 10.39
C SER A 429 2.61 -12.02 11.53
N GLU A 430 2.65 -13.32 11.24
CA GLU A 430 2.33 -14.44 12.15
C GLU A 430 0.99 -14.33 12.91
N SER A 431 -0.15 -14.64 12.28
CA SER A 431 -1.38 -14.92 13.03
C SER A 431 -2.25 -16.10 12.56
N ILE A 432 -2.20 -17.19 13.33
CA ILE A 432 -3.29 -18.14 13.64
C ILE A 432 -3.83 -19.03 12.49
N ILE A 433 -3.65 -18.65 11.23
CA ILE A 433 -3.89 -19.51 10.06
C ILE A 433 -2.54 -20.13 9.64
N GLY A 434 -2.56 -21.37 9.15
CA GLY A 434 -1.35 -22.16 8.89
C GLY A 434 -0.55 -21.70 7.67
N ASN A 435 0.64 -22.29 7.51
CA ASN A 435 1.58 -22.01 6.41
C ASN A 435 0.87 -21.93 5.05
N LEU A 436 1.12 -20.85 4.32
CA LEU A 436 0.48 -20.54 3.05
C LEU A 436 1.19 -21.27 1.90
N GLU A 437 0.66 -22.42 1.48
CA GLU A 437 0.97 -23.09 0.21
C GLU A 437 -0.22 -23.06 -0.77
N ASP A 438 -1.38 -22.51 -0.37
CA ASP A 438 -2.63 -22.51 -1.15
C ASP A 438 -2.77 -21.32 -2.13
N GLY A 439 -1.74 -20.46 -2.28
CA GLY A 439 -1.79 -19.26 -3.12
C GLY A 439 -2.02 -19.57 -4.61
N ASP A 440 -1.27 -20.53 -5.15
CA ASP A 440 -1.36 -21.00 -6.54
C ASP A 440 -2.78 -21.48 -6.91
N ILE A 441 -3.60 -21.88 -5.93
CA ILE A 441 -4.86 -22.60 -6.17
C ILE A 441 -5.94 -21.68 -6.73
N ASP A 442 -6.10 -20.46 -6.23
CA ASP A 442 -7.14 -19.55 -6.74
C ASP A 442 -6.81 -19.06 -8.17
N ASP A 443 -5.54 -18.77 -8.46
CA ASP A 443 -5.07 -18.35 -9.78
C ASP A 443 -5.15 -19.49 -10.81
N VAL A 444 -4.75 -20.73 -10.45
CA VAL A 444 -4.95 -21.93 -11.30
C VAL A 444 -6.42 -22.24 -11.57
N ILE A 445 -7.33 -21.84 -10.67
CA ILE A 445 -8.77 -22.11 -10.79
C ILE A 445 -9.52 -21.00 -11.56
N CYS A 446 -9.07 -19.75 -11.52
CA CYS A 446 -9.81 -18.61 -12.09
C CYS A 446 -9.02 -17.72 -13.07
N GLY A 447 -7.70 -17.88 -13.19
CA GLY A 447 -6.83 -17.15 -14.11
C GLY A 447 -6.12 -15.93 -13.52
N VAL A 448 -5.46 -15.15 -14.37
CA VAL A 448 -4.60 -14.00 -14.05
C VAL A 448 -5.09 -12.75 -14.79
N TYR A 449 -5.11 -11.60 -14.14
CA TYR A 449 -5.38 -10.32 -14.82
C TYR A 449 -4.11 -9.73 -15.42
N LEU A 450 -4.20 -9.26 -16.67
CA LEU A 450 -3.18 -8.45 -17.35
C LEU A 450 -3.70 -7.02 -17.50
N LYS A 451 -2.87 -6.00 -17.22
CA LYS A 451 -3.23 -4.59 -17.38
C LYS A 451 -2.21 -3.86 -18.26
N ALA A 452 -2.67 -2.79 -18.92
CA ALA A 452 -1.80 -1.83 -19.59
C ALA A 452 -2.06 -0.41 -19.05
N ALA A 453 -1.00 0.31 -18.70
CA ALA A 453 -1.10 1.63 -18.07
C ALA A 453 -0.12 2.67 -18.65
N THR A 454 -0.39 3.94 -18.43
CA THR A 454 0.48 5.08 -18.81
C THR A 454 0.31 6.25 -17.83
N LYS A 455 1.13 7.30 -17.93
CA LYS A 455 0.97 8.57 -17.19
C LYS A 455 0.62 9.71 -18.14
N ASP A 456 -0.28 10.59 -17.71
CA ASP A 456 -0.47 11.88 -18.37
C ASP A 456 0.64 12.89 -18.00
N PHE A 457 0.56 14.12 -18.53
CA PHE A 457 1.56 15.15 -18.24
C PHE A 457 1.49 15.68 -16.79
N ASN A 458 0.37 15.49 -16.07
CA ASN A 458 0.26 15.79 -14.64
C ASN A 458 0.79 14.65 -13.74
N ASP A 459 1.48 13.66 -14.30
CA ASP A 459 1.98 12.48 -13.59
C ASP A 459 0.87 11.61 -12.98
N ASP A 460 -0.35 11.67 -13.53
CA ASP A 460 -1.48 10.87 -13.08
C ASP A 460 -1.62 9.61 -13.93
N VAL A 461 -1.60 8.44 -13.29
CA VAL A 461 -1.65 7.13 -13.96
C VAL A 461 -3.04 6.85 -14.55
N ILE A 462 -3.10 6.21 -15.72
CA ILE A 462 -4.30 5.66 -16.35
C ILE A 462 -4.03 4.19 -16.70
N THR A 463 -4.77 3.24 -16.11
CA THR A 463 -4.89 1.89 -16.72
C THR A 463 -5.94 1.94 -17.81
N PHE A 464 -5.50 1.79 -19.06
CA PHE A 464 -6.32 1.99 -20.25
C PHE A 464 -6.80 0.69 -20.90
N ALA A 465 -6.30 -0.46 -20.47
CA ALA A 465 -6.79 -1.79 -20.84
C ALA A 465 -6.72 -2.77 -19.68
N LEU A 466 -7.69 -3.69 -19.62
CA LEU A 466 -7.70 -4.83 -18.71
C LEU A 466 -8.06 -6.11 -19.48
N ALA A 467 -7.34 -7.19 -19.20
CA ALA A 467 -7.66 -8.53 -19.64
C ALA A 467 -7.64 -9.52 -18.46
N LEU A 468 -8.35 -10.63 -18.61
CA LEU A 468 -8.29 -11.81 -17.77
C LEU A 468 -7.93 -12.99 -18.67
N VAL A 469 -6.93 -13.77 -18.30
CA VAL A 469 -6.42 -14.92 -19.07
C VAL A 469 -6.32 -16.15 -18.16
N THR A 470 -6.41 -17.38 -18.69
CA THR A 470 -6.27 -18.60 -17.86
C THR A 470 -4.91 -18.73 -17.17
N GLU A 471 -3.85 -18.21 -17.79
CA GLU A 471 -2.47 -18.28 -17.28
C GLU A 471 -1.62 -17.18 -17.92
N GLU A 472 -0.58 -16.72 -17.21
CA GLU A 472 0.42 -15.81 -17.77
C GLU A 472 1.41 -16.61 -18.63
N ASN A 473 1.33 -16.43 -19.95
CA ASN A 473 2.20 -17.06 -20.94
C ASN A 473 2.41 -16.16 -22.16
N GLN A 474 3.36 -16.48 -23.02
CA GLN A 474 3.65 -15.72 -24.25
C GLN A 474 2.40 -15.57 -25.14
N THR A 475 1.66 -16.64 -25.41
CA THR A 475 0.48 -16.64 -26.30
C THR A 475 -0.64 -15.71 -25.83
N ASN A 476 -0.81 -15.54 -24.52
CA ASN A 476 -1.79 -14.65 -23.90
C ASN A 476 -1.29 -13.21 -23.85
N TRP A 477 0.00 -12.99 -23.61
CA TRP A 477 0.62 -11.68 -23.76
C TRP A 477 0.56 -11.21 -25.23
N GLU A 478 1.00 -12.02 -26.20
CA GLU A 478 0.94 -11.70 -27.63
C GLU A 478 -0.48 -11.34 -28.10
N TRP A 479 -1.49 -12.08 -27.65
CA TRP A 479 -2.90 -11.74 -27.93
C TRP A 479 -3.32 -10.39 -27.33
N PHE A 480 -2.88 -10.09 -26.10
CA PHE A 480 -3.16 -8.81 -25.44
C PHE A 480 -2.45 -7.64 -26.15
N LEU A 481 -1.15 -7.75 -26.43
CA LEU A 481 -0.39 -6.73 -27.15
C LEU A 481 -0.89 -6.56 -28.59
N THR A 482 -1.26 -7.65 -29.25
CA THR A 482 -1.90 -7.62 -30.59
C THR A 482 -3.27 -6.92 -30.52
N ALA A 483 -4.04 -7.09 -29.45
CA ALA A 483 -5.29 -6.34 -29.28
C ALA A 483 -5.03 -4.83 -29.06
N LEU A 484 -3.98 -4.46 -28.32
CA LEU A 484 -3.53 -3.07 -28.17
C LEU A 484 -3.05 -2.47 -29.51
N GLN A 485 -2.28 -3.23 -30.29
CA GLN A 485 -1.84 -2.83 -31.65
C GLN A 485 -3.03 -2.61 -32.59
N ASN A 486 -4.02 -3.51 -32.55
CA ASN A 486 -5.23 -3.42 -33.37
C ASN A 486 -6.14 -2.22 -33.04
N THR A 487 -5.92 -1.50 -31.93
CA THR A 487 -6.62 -0.22 -31.69
C THR A 487 -6.17 0.89 -32.64
N GLN A 488 -4.97 0.75 -33.24
CA GLN A 488 -4.33 1.75 -34.11
C GLN A 488 -4.29 3.16 -33.50
N VAL A 489 -4.31 3.23 -32.16
CA VAL A 489 -4.49 4.46 -31.40
C VAL A 489 -3.23 5.34 -31.39
N VAL A 490 -2.07 4.67 -31.35
CA VAL A 490 -0.69 5.18 -31.36
C VAL A 490 0.22 4.08 -31.94
N ASP A 491 1.44 4.41 -32.33
CA ASP A 491 2.48 3.44 -32.65
C ASP A 491 3.28 3.07 -31.38
N TRP A 492 3.02 1.88 -30.85
CA TRP A 492 3.63 1.39 -29.61
C TRP A 492 5.15 1.16 -29.73
N ASN A 493 5.70 1.03 -30.94
CA ASN A 493 7.15 0.99 -31.18
C ASN A 493 7.88 2.30 -30.81
N GLN A 494 7.14 3.37 -30.55
CA GLN A 494 7.69 4.66 -30.12
C GLN A 494 7.64 4.87 -28.61
N TYR A 495 7.22 3.86 -27.85
CA TYR A 495 7.04 3.93 -26.40
C TYR A 495 8.20 3.25 -25.67
N THR A 496 8.57 3.82 -24.52
CA THR A 496 9.33 3.10 -23.48
C THR A 496 8.37 2.15 -22.76
N ILE A 497 8.67 0.85 -22.79
CA ILE A 497 7.83 -0.18 -22.18
C ILE A 497 8.44 -0.62 -20.85
N PHE A 498 7.76 -0.35 -19.74
CA PHE A 498 8.09 -0.84 -18.41
C PHE A 498 7.37 -2.17 -18.15
N ALA A 499 8.11 -3.28 -18.22
CA ALA A 499 7.55 -4.61 -18.11
C ALA A 499 8.49 -5.60 -17.41
N GLY A 500 7.93 -6.65 -16.81
CA GLY A 500 8.70 -7.81 -16.39
C GLY A 500 9.24 -8.61 -17.59
N ARG A 501 10.04 -9.64 -17.31
CA ARG A 501 10.69 -10.47 -18.33
C ARG A 501 10.14 -11.90 -18.43
N MET A 502 9.86 -12.47 -17.27
CA MET A 502 9.35 -13.84 -17.10
C MET A 502 7.98 -14.07 -17.76
N TYR A 503 7.52 -15.33 -17.72
CA TYR A 503 6.18 -15.75 -18.18
C TYR A 503 5.88 -15.42 -19.66
N GLY A 504 6.92 -15.28 -20.48
CA GLY A 504 6.81 -15.02 -21.92
C GLY A 504 6.54 -13.55 -22.29
N LEU A 505 6.54 -12.63 -21.32
CA LEU A 505 6.30 -11.20 -21.55
C LEU A 505 7.38 -10.56 -22.43
N GLU A 506 8.67 -10.82 -22.14
CA GLU A 506 9.78 -10.31 -22.97
C GLU A 506 9.70 -10.82 -24.42
N ALA A 507 9.38 -12.11 -24.61
CA ALA A 507 9.21 -12.69 -25.94
C ALA A 507 8.01 -12.08 -26.69
N ALA A 508 6.88 -11.88 -26.01
CA ALA A 508 5.70 -11.26 -26.59
C ALA A 508 5.92 -9.80 -27.01
N ILE A 509 6.70 -9.03 -26.23
CA ILE A 509 7.07 -7.64 -26.58
C ILE A 509 7.92 -7.64 -27.86
N HIS A 510 8.97 -8.45 -27.93
CA HIS A 510 9.81 -8.53 -29.14
C HIS A 510 9.05 -9.08 -30.36
N SER A 511 8.08 -9.96 -30.15
CA SER A 511 7.23 -10.56 -31.20
C SER A 511 6.26 -9.54 -31.82
N VAL A 512 5.57 -8.73 -30.99
CA VAL A 512 4.53 -7.80 -31.46
C VAL A 512 5.05 -6.37 -31.72
N TRP A 513 6.05 -5.93 -30.95
CA TRP A 513 6.61 -4.57 -30.99
C TRP A 513 8.16 -4.57 -31.02
N PRO A 514 8.79 -5.16 -32.06
CA PRO A 514 10.25 -5.37 -32.14
C PRO A 514 11.11 -4.09 -32.13
N LEU A 515 10.52 -2.90 -32.24
CA LEU A 515 11.22 -1.61 -32.23
C LEU A 515 10.91 -0.77 -30.97
N ALA A 516 10.10 -1.28 -30.04
CA ALA A 516 9.85 -0.62 -28.76
C ALA A 516 11.03 -0.79 -27.78
N SER A 517 11.26 0.22 -26.94
CA SER A 517 12.38 0.20 -25.99
C SER A 517 11.93 -0.39 -24.65
N HIS A 518 12.24 -1.66 -24.40
CA HIS A 518 11.86 -2.38 -23.17
C HIS A 518 12.80 -2.01 -22.01
N HIS A 519 12.28 -1.28 -21.03
CA HIS A 519 12.90 -1.12 -19.72
C HIS A 519 12.39 -2.22 -18.78
N TYR A 520 13.28 -3.05 -18.27
CA TYR A 520 12.96 -4.07 -17.29
C TYR A 520 12.42 -3.40 -16.02
N CYS A 521 11.28 -3.88 -15.54
CA CYS A 521 10.69 -3.39 -14.30
C CYS A 521 11.53 -3.87 -13.12
N MET A 522 12.22 -2.95 -12.43
CA MET A 522 13.12 -3.28 -11.31
C MET A 522 12.38 -4.02 -10.17
N ARG A 523 11.08 -3.73 -9.98
CA ARG A 523 10.22 -4.49 -9.07
C ARG A 523 10.08 -5.96 -9.49
N ARG A 524 9.85 -6.26 -10.78
CA ARG A 524 9.68 -7.64 -11.29
C ARG A 524 11.01 -8.41 -11.23
N LEU A 525 12.13 -7.74 -11.56
CA LEU A 525 13.48 -8.31 -11.34
C LEU A 525 13.69 -8.73 -9.87
N ILE A 526 13.20 -7.93 -8.90
CA ILE A 526 13.27 -8.25 -7.47
C ILE A 526 12.29 -9.35 -7.08
N GLU A 527 10.99 -9.18 -7.35
CA GLU A 527 9.92 -10.05 -6.87
C GLU A 527 9.97 -11.45 -7.53
N ASP A 528 10.17 -11.55 -8.86
CA ASP A 528 10.11 -12.82 -9.58
C ASP A 528 11.48 -13.51 -9.77
N GLU A 529 12.49 -12.75 -10.22
CA GLU A 529 13.77 -13.34 -10.63
C GLU A 529 14.70 -13.51 -9.43
N LEU A 530 14.89 -12.47 -8.60
CA LEU A 530 15.70 -12.55 -7.39
C LEU A 530 14.99 -13.35 -6.27
N GLU A 531 13.82 -12.92 -5.81
CA GLU A 531 13.17 -13.53 -4.64
C GLU A 531 12.50 -14.88 -4.92
N THR A 532 11.74 -15.02 -6.01
CA THR A 532 11.05 -16.29 -6.32
C THR A 532 11.97 -17.31 -7.03
N THR A 533 12.69 -16.90 -8.07
CA THR A 533 13.46 -17.84 -8.91
C THR A 533 14.80 -18.21 -8.29
N THR A 534 15.64 -17.23 -7.90
CA THR A 534 16.93 -17.51 -7.24
C THR A 534 16.85 -17.69 -5.72
N LYS A 535 15.67 -17.45 -5.11
CA LYS A 535 15.40 -17.62 -3.66
C LYS A 535 16.24 -16.72 -2.75
N LEU A 536 16.69 -15.58 -3.27
CA LEU A 536 17.45 -14.58 -2.52
C LEU A 536 16.48 -13.64 -1.80
N HIS A 537 16.12 -13.95 -0.55
CA HIS A 537 15.29 -13.06 0.27
C HIS A 537 16.00 -11.72 0.58
N LEU A 538 15.38 -10.59 0.22
CA LEU A 538 15.98 -9.26 0.37
C LEU A 538 15.28 -8.42 1.45
N SER A 539 16.07 -7.75 2.30
CA SER A 539 15.55 -6.74 3.23
C SER A 539 15.04 -5.52 2.46
N ILE A 540 14.14 -4.73 3.08
CA ILE A 540 13.58 -3.51 2.49
C ILE A 540 14.70 -2.54 2.08
N GLU A 541 15.70 -2.36 2.95
CA GLU A 541 16.91 -1.57 2.70
C GLU A 541 17.67 -2.05 1.45
N LYS A 542 17.90 -3.37 1.32
CA LYS A 542 18.54 -3.93 0.12
C LYS A 542 17.72 -3.69 -1.15
N LYS A 543 16.39 -3.79 -1.08
CA LYS A 543 15.51 -3.45 -2.22
C LYS A 543 15.61 -1.98 -2.60
N GLN A 544 15.60 -1.08 -1.61
CA GLN A 544 15.78 0.37 -1.83
C GLN A 544 17.11 0.66 -2.52
N SER A 545 18.23 0.11 -2.03
CA SER A 545 19.54 0.31 -2.67
C SER A 545 19.62 -0.21 -4.11
N LEU A 546 18.86 -1.26 -4.48
CA LEU A 546 18.76 -1.72 -5.86
C LEU A 546 17.95 -0.76 -6.74
N PHE A 547 16.86 -0.17 -6.22
CA PHE A 547 16.17 0.93 -6.91
C PHE A 547 17.07 2.15 -7.05
N ASP A 548 17.87 2.50 -6.03
CA ASP A 548 18.82 3.61 -6.10
C ASP A 548 19.87 3.39 -7.20
N LEU A 549 20.37 2.15 -7.36
CA LEU A 549 21.31 1.76 -8.42
C LEU A 549 20.66 1.85 -9.81
N ALA A 550 19.41 1.38 -9.95
CA ALA A 550 18.66 1.50 -11.20
C ALA A 550 18.33 2.98 -11.55
N ARG A 551 18.13 3.84 -10.54
CA ARG A 551 17.88 5.29 -10.68
C ARG A 551 19.16 6.11 -10.94
N SER A 552 20.30 5.49 -11.21
CA SER A 552 21.55 6.23 -11.44
C SER A 552 21.45 7.18 -12.62
N ASP A 553 21.80 8.44 -12.37
CA ASP A 553 21.76 9.56 -13.32
C ASP A 553 23.11 9.74 -14.05
N SER A 554 24.09 8.89 -13.78
CA SER A 554 25.38 8.79 -14.49
C SER A 554 26.12 7.48 -14.18
N GLU A 555 27.09 7.10 -15.02
CA GLU A 555 27.98 5.97 -14.72
C GLU A 555 28.75 6.15 -13.41
N VAL A 556 29.23 7.35 -13.07
CA VAL A 556 29.98 7.61 -11.82
C VAL A 556 29.15 7.34 -10.56
N GLU A 557 27.86 7.67 -10.59
CA GLU A 557 26.94 7.37 -9.49
C GLU A 557 26.63 5.86 -9.42
N PHE A 558 26.38 5.22 -10.58
CA PHE A 558 26.18 3.79 -10.67
C PHE A 558 27.39 3.02 -10.12
N ASP A 559 28.61 3.38 -10.53
CA ASP A 559 29.85 2.72 -10.13
C ASP A 559 30.08 2.84 -8.62
N THR A 560 29.69 3.97 -8.02
CA THR A 560 29.75 4.22 -6.58
C THR A 560 28.78 3.31 -5.81
N LEU A 561 27.51 3.26 -6.23
CA LEU A 561 26.49 2.39 -5.64
C LEU A 561 26.78 0.90 -5.86
N TYR A 562 27.26 0.54 -7.05
CA TYR A 562 27.65 -0.81 -7.43
C TYR A 562 28.74 -1.35 -6.50
N LYS A 563 29.79 -0.56 -6.23
CA LYS A 563 30.88 -0.96 -5.31
C LYS A 563 30.37 -1.19 -3.88
N ALA A 564 29.44 -0.37 -3.39
CA ALA A 564 28.79 -0.58 -2.10
C ALA A 564 27.90 -1.85 -2.08
N LEU A 565 27.15 -2.11 -3.16
CA LEU A 565 26.25 -3.26 -3.25
C LEU A 565 26.97 -4.60 -3.44
N VAL A 566 28.05 -4.66 -4.22
CA VAL A 566 28.84 -5.89 -4.40
C VAL A 566 29.37 -6.40 -3.06
N THR A 567 29.90 -5.51 -2.21
CA THR A 567 30.44 -5.90 -0.89
C THR A 567 29.38 -6.39 0.11
N THR A 568 28.09 -6.14 -0.14
CA THR A 568 26.99 -6.49 0.76
C THR A 568 26.01 -7.53 0.19
N ASN A 569 26.06 -7.79 -1.13
CA ASN A 569 25.07 -8.60 -1.83
C ASN A 569 25.58 -9.23 -3.15
N GLU A 570 26.81 -9.74 -3.15
CA GLU A 570 27.50 -10.34 -4.31
C GLU A 570 26.59 -11.20 -5.22
N ALA A 571 25.80 -12.11 -4.67
CA ALA A 571 24.91 -13.00 -5.44
C ALA A 571 23.86 -12.26 -6.29
N VAL A 572 23.30 -11.15 -5.80
CA VAL A 572 22.36 -10.32 -6.57
C VAL A 572 23.12 -9.56 -7.66
N MET A 573 24.29 -9.03 -7.35
CA MET A 573 25.10 -8.29 -8.32
C MET A 573 25.61 -9.19 -9.43
N ALA A 574 26.02 -10.42 -9.10
CA ALA A 574 26.38 -11.45 -10.06
C ALA A 574 25.22 -11.81 -11.00
N TYR A 575 23.97 -11.84 -10.50
CA TYR A 575 22.79 -12.00 -11.37
C TYR A 575 22.58 -10.77 -12.27
N LEU A 576 22.54 -9.56 -11.72
CA LEU A 576 22.29 -8.32 -12.48
C LEU A 576 23.36 -8.02 -13.53
N ASN A 577 24.61 -8.45 -13.31
CA ASN A 577 25.70 -8.34 -14.27
C ASN A 577 25.52 -9.21 -15.53
N ASN A 578 24.61 -10.19 -15.52
CA ASN A 578 24.25 -10.95 -16.72
C ASN A 578 23.12 -10.28 -17.54
N LEU A 579 22.58 -9.15 -17.06
CA LEU A 579 21.56 -8.37 -17.77
C LEU A 579 22.21 -7.16 -18.43
N ASP A 580 21.79 -6.81 -19.64
CA ASP A 580 22.23 -5.56 -20.29
C ASP A 580 21.81 -4.35 -19.42
N ARG A 581 22.81 -3.59 -18.98
CA ARG A 581 22.66 -2.37 -18.18
C ARG A 581 21.71 -1.37 -18.85
N ALA A 582 21.72 -1.30 -20.19
CA ALA A 582 20.87 -0.42 -20.97
C ALA A 582 19.37 -0.71 -20.81
N ASN A 583 18.97 -1.91 -20.39
CA ASN A 583 17.56 -2.25 -20.17
C ASN A 583 17.06 -2.01 -18.74
N TRP A 584 17.90 -1.73 -17.74
CA TRP A 584 17.44 -1.60 -16.34
C TRP A 584 18.01 -0.42 -15.54
N VAL A 585 18.93 0.38 -16.10
CA VAL A 585 19.51 1.57 -15.45
C VAL A 585 19.20 2.83 -16.25
N LYS A 586 18.67 3.87 -15.60
CA LYS A 586 18.17 5.11 -16.23
C LYS A 586 19.17 5.73 -17.22
N TYR A 587 20.39 6.08 -16.79
CA TYR A 587 21.34 6.75 -17.70
C TYR A 587 21.70 5.89 -18.93
N ALA A 588 21.98 4.59 -18.73
CA ALA A 588 22.36 3.68 -19.81
C ALA A 588 21.19 3.44 -20.79
N PHE A 589 19.95 3.40 -20.29
CA PHE A 589 18.75 3.35 -21.13
C PHE A 589 18.61 4.62 -21.99
N LEU A 590 18.80 5.80 -21.40
CA LEU A 590 18.73 7.09 -22.09
C LEU A 590 19.80 7.22 -23.17
N GLU A 591 21.04 6.83 -22.88
CA GLU A 591 22.17 6.87 -23.83
C GLU A 591 21.97 5.91 -25.02
N ASN A 592 21.55 4.67 -24.75
CA ASN A 592 21.38 3.62 -25.76
C ASN A 592 20.12 3.83 -26.63
N PHE A 593 18.95 3.99 -26.00
CA PHE A 593 17.67 4.01 -26.71
C PHE A 593 17.21 5.42 -27.11
N ARG A 594 17.71 6.47 -26.45
CA ARG A 594 17.27 7.87 -26.64
C ARG A 594 15.74 8.03 -26.56
N ARG A 595 15.12 7.28 -25.64
CA ARG A 595 13.70 7.38 -25.29
C ARG A 595 13.56 7.85 -23.85
N PRO A 596 12.61 8.74 -23.53
CA PRO A 596 12.38 9.16 -22.15
C PRO A 596 11.86 7.99 -21.29
N THR A 597 12.40 7.86 -20.08
CA THR A 597 11.85 7.03 -19.01
C THR A 597 10.83 7.81 -18.18
N PHE A 598 10.93 9.14 -18.18
CA PHE A 598 10.28 10.07 -17.25
C PHE A 598 10.59 9.73 -15.78
N ASN A 599 11.79 9.20 -15.51
CA ASN A 599 12.29 8.77 -14.20
C ASN A 599 11.45 7.66 -13.53
N GLU A 600 10.70 6.90 -14.34
CA GLU A 600 10.06 5.64 -13.93
C GLU A 600 11.04 4.47 -14.07
N LEU A 601 10.91 3.46 -13.19
CA LEU A 601 11.74 2.24 -13.19
C LEU A 601 10.90 0.95 -13.08
N THR A 602 9.56 1.07 -13.09
CA THR A 602 8.66 -0.02 -12.72
C THR A 602 7.33 0.02 -13.48
N SER A 603 6.79 -1.16 -13.78
CA SER A 603 5.45 -1.37 -14.33
C SER A 603 4.33 -0.94 -13.36
N ASP A 604 4.61 -0.85 -12.06
CA ASP A 604 3.76 -0.12 -11.11
C ASP A 604 4.12 1.37 -11.14
N LEU A 605 3.46 2.10 -12.06
CA LEU A 605 3.59 3.56 -12.24
C LEU A 605 3.01 4.37 -11.05
N SER A 606 2.51 3.71 -10.00
CA SER A 606 2.12 4.35 -8.74
C SER A 606 3.15 4.18 -7.62
N MET A 607 4.26 3.47 -7.87
CA MET A 607 5.32 3.27 -6.89
C MET A 607 6.18 4.53 -6.72
N ALA A 608 6.18 5.10 -5.51
CA ALA A 608 7.09 6.19 -5.16
C ALA A 608 8.55 5.67 -5.08
N LEU A 609 9.40 6.12 -6.00
CA LEU A 609 10.81 5.71 -6.13
C LEU A 609 11.73 6.49 -5.18
N GLY A 610 11.61 6.20 -3.88
CA GLY A 610 12.55 6.66 -2.85
C GLY A 610 12.33 8.10 -2.35
N SER A 611 13.24 8.52 -1.47
CA SER A 611 13.19 9.81 -0.77
C SER A 611 13.98 10.89 -1.51
N ASP A 612 13.38 11.46 -2.55
CA ASP A 612 13.90 12.68 -3.17
C ASP A 612 13.35 13.91 -2.41
N GLU A 613 14.17 14.52 -1.57
CA GLU A 613 13.80 15.73 -0.80
C GLU A 613 13.64 16.98 -1.68
N LEU A 614 14.13 16.96 -2.92
CA LEU A 614 14.06 18.10 -3.84
C LEU A 614 12.92 17.95 -4.85
N LEU A 615 12.67 16.74 -5.36
CA LEU A 615 11.67 16.45 -6.40
C LEU A 615 10.80 15.20 -6.08
N PRO A 616 9.93 15.23 -5.05
CA PRO A 616 9.05 14.11 -4.65
C PRO A 616 7.85 13.86 -5.62
N GLN A 617 8.10 13.82 -6.93
CA GLN A 617 7.07 13.84 -7.98
C GLN A 617 6.33 12.51 -8.16
N HIS A 618 6.98 11.37 -7.91
CA HIS A 618 6.55 10.04 -8.38
C HIS A 618 5.50 9.36 -7.49
N ALA A 619 5.09 9.99 -6.38
CA ALA A 619 4.10 9.46 -5.44
C ALA A 619 2.65 9.59 -5.98
N SER A 620 2.33 8.83 -7.02
CA SER A 620 0.94 8.60 -7.43
C SER A 620 0.21 7.68 -6.44
N ARG A 621 -1.10 7.83 -6.27
CA ARG A 621 -1.89 6.94 -5.40
C ARG A 621 -1.88 5.51 -5.97
N SER A 622 -1.68 4.53 -5.09
CA SER A 622 -1.71 3.08 -5.39
C SER A 622 -2.75 2.73 -6.45
N HIS A 623 -2.30 2.26 -7.61
CA HIS A 623 -3.19 1.88 -8.70
C HIS A 623 -3.93 0.56 -8.40
N ILE A 624 -3.45 -0.21 -7.42
CA ILE A 624 -4.11 -1.43 -6.93
C ILE A 624 -5.53 -1.09 -6.40
N ASP A 625 -5.72 0.13 -5.85
CA ASP A 625 -7.02 0.67 -5.41
C ASP A 625 -8.11 0.65 -6.51
N TRP A 626 -7.75 0.64 -7.81
CA TRP A 626 -8.71 0.62 -8.93
C TRP A 626 -9.52 -0.68 -9.02
N PHE A 627 -9.03 -1.75 -8.39
CA PHE A 627 -9.68 -3.06 -8.41
C PHE A 627 -10.19 -3.46 -7.02
N GLY A 628 -10.04 -2.59 -6.02
CA GLY A 628 -10.51 -2.79 -4.64
C GLY A 628 -9.74 -3.86 -3.85
N GLN A 629 -9.72 -3.71 -2.52
CA GLN A 629 -9.01 -4.61 -1.61
C GLN A 629 -9.47 -6.08 -1.71
N ASP A 630 -10.74 -6.29 -2.07
CA ASP A 630 -11.43 -7.58 -2.02
C ASP A 630 -11.60 -8.27 -3.38
N THR A 631 -11.29 -7.58 -4.50
CA THR A 631 -11.77 -7.96 -5.85
C THR A 631 -10.67 -8.37 -6.83
N ILE A 632 -9.40 -8.41 -6.39
CA ILE A 632 -8.25 -8.75 -7.24
C ILE A 632 -8.05 -10.26 -7.42
N SER A 633 -8.61 -11.10 -6.54
CA SER A 633 -8.72 -12.54 -6.85
C SER A 633 -9.59 -12.71 -8.10
N SER A 634 -9.09 -13.45 -9.08
CA SER A 634 -9.77 -13.80 -10.34
C SER A 634 -11.08 -14.56 -10.15
N SER A 635 -11.40 -14.99 -8.92
CA SER A 635 -12.69 -15.54 -8.48
C SER A 635 -13.94 -14.81 -8.99
N TYR A 636 -13.91 -13.49 -9.18
CA TYR A 636 -15.11 -12.71 -9.51
C TYR A 636 -14.86 -11.76 -10.70
N PRO A 637 -14.68 -12.30 -11.92
CA PRO A 637 -14.34 -11.52 -13.11
C PRO A 637 -15.30 -10.35 -13.38
N LEU A 638 -16.59 -10.61 -13.23
CA LEU A 638 -17.65 -9.62 -13.46
C LEU A 638 -17.52 -8.41 -12.52
N ASN A 639 -17.11 -8.65 -11.27
CA ASN A 639 -16.92 -7.61 -10.26
C ASN A 639 -15.63 -6.83 -10.51
N ALA A 640 -14.54 -7.49 -10.91
CA ALA A 640 -13.27 -6.83 -11.24
C ALA A 640 -13.41 -5.89 -12.44
N PHE A 641 -14.03 -6.35 -13.54
CA PHE A 641 -14.35 -5.49 -14.69
C PHE A 641 -15.32 -4.36 -14.30
N HIS A 642 -16.33 -4.62 -13.46
CA HIS A 642 -17.21 -3.55 -12.97
C HIS A 642 -16.48 -2.49 -12.13
N GLN A 643 -15.61 -2.88 -11.19
CA GLN A 643 -14.82 -1.92 -10.40
C GLN A 643 -13.90 -1.08 -11.30
N TYR A 644 -13.23 -1.71 -12.26
CA TYR A 644 -12.44 -1.02 -13.29
C TYR A 644 -13.27 0.05 -14.02
N PHE A 645 -14.48 -0.32 -14.47
CA PHE A 645 -15.42 0.56 -15.16
C PHE A 645 -15.93 1.72 -14.30
N ILE A 646 -16.24 1.47 -13.02
CA ILE A 646 -16.60 2.52 -12.05
C ILE A 646 -15.43 3.49 -11.84
N LYS A 647 -14.21 2.97 -11.66
CA LYS A 647 -13.01 3.79 -11.40
C LYS A 647 -12.60 4.66 -12.58
N ILE A 648 -12.75 4.18 -13.82
CA ILE A 648 -12.60 5.04 -15.02
C ILE A 648 -13.57 6.23 -14.95
N ALA A 649 -14.86 5.97 -14.69
CA ALA A 649 -15.88 7.01 -14.63
C ALA A 649 -15.61 8.03 -13.50
N GLU A 650 -15.30 7.56 -12.30
CA GLU A 650 -14.93 8.39 -11.14
C GLU A 650 -13.72 9.27 -11.46
N ILE A 651 -12.61 8.68 -11.92
CA ILE A 651 -11.34 9.38 -12.09
C ILE A 651 -11.41 10.37 -13.25
N PHE A 652 -12.07 10.02 -14.37
CA PHE A 652 -12.29 10.96 -15.47
C PHE A 652 -13.21 12.11 -15.03
N HIS A 653 -14.19 11.88 -14.15
CA HIS A 653 -14.98 12.96 -13.57
C HIS A 653 -14.14 13.86 -12.66
N GLN A 654 -13.37 13.28 -11.74
CA GLN A 654 -12.51 14.00 -10.79
C GLN A 654 -11.47 14.86 -11.50
N ARG A 655 -10.75 14.31 -12.49
CA ARG A 655 -9.75 15.06 -13.30
C ARG A 655 -10.39 16.19 -14.12
N ARG A 656 -11.63 16.03 -14.59
CA ARG A 656 -12.38 17.14 -15.22
C ARG A 656 -12.80 18.23 -14.23
N GLN A 657 -13.09 17.92 -12.96
CA GLN A 657 -13.48 18.95 -11.99
C GLN A 657 -12.28 19.66 -11.36
N SER A 658 -11.18 18.95 -11.08
CA SER A 658 -10.03 19.46 -10.31
C SER A 658 -9.34 20.69 -10.91
N VAL A 659 -9.43 20.87 -12.23
CA VAL A 659 -8.85 22.02 -12.97
C VAL A 659 -9.90 22.85 -13.73
N LYS A 660 -11.20 22.59 -13.53
CA LYS A 660 -12.30 23.20 -14.31
C LYS A 660 -12.34 24.74 -14.26
N THR A 661 -11.87 25.32 -13.16
CA THR A 661 -11.85 26.76 -12.91
C THR A 661 -10.52 27.43 -13.28
N ARG A 662 -9.48 26.67 -13.66
CA ARG A 662 -8.16 27.22 -14.03
C ARG A 662 -8.12 27.59 -15.53
N PRO A 663 -7.45 28.70 -15.91
CA PRO A 663 -7.19 29.05 -17.30
C PRO A 663 -6.52 27.92 -18.09
N GLY A 664 -7.07 27.58 -19.26
CA GLY A 664 -6.60 26.44 -20.06
C GLY A 664 -5.20 26.57 -20.66
N HIS A 665 -4.52 27.71 -20.51
CA HIS A 665 -3.14 27.93 -20.95
C HIS A 665 -2.10 27.76 -19.83
N GLU A 666 -2.53 27.60 -18.57
CA GLU A 666 -1.64 27.31 -17.45
C GLU A 666 -1.09 25.88 -17.52
N LEU A 667 0.04 25.66 -16.84
CA LEU A 667 0.58 24.32 -16.58
C LEU A 667 -0.37 23.48 -15.72
N VAL A 668 -0.39 22.17 -15.96
CA VAL A 668 -1.05 21.21 -15.06
C VAL A 668 -0.41 21.23 -13.66
N PRO A 669 -1.19 21.04 -12.57
CA PRO A 669 -0.74 21.34 -11.21
C PRO A 669 0.60 20.73 -10.76
N LYS A 670 0.93 19.49 -11.15
CA LYS A 670 2.21 18.87 -10.77
C LYS A 670 3.41 19.38 -11.60
N ARG A 671 3.21 19.75 -12.87
CA ARG A 671 4.26 20.37 -13.71
C ARG A 671 4.53 21.81 -13.29
N ASP A 672 3.48 22.53 -12.86
CA ASP A 672 3.60 23.85 -12.21
C ASP A 672 4.43 23.75 -10.91
N ALA A 673 4.05 22.84 -9.98
CA ALA A 673 4.80 22.60 -8.75
C ALA A 673 6.26 22.18 -9.00
N GLN A 674 6.50 21.27 -9.95
CA GLN A 674 7.84 20.89 -10.38
C GLN A 674 8.62 22.10 -10.91
N LEU A 675 8.01 22.98 -11.71
CA LEU A 675 8.70 24.15 -12.24
C LEU A 675 9.14 25.09 -11.11
N GLN A 676 8.32 25.28 -10.07
CA GLN A 676 8.71 26.08 -8.89
C GLN A 676 9.90 25.44 -8.14
N GLN A 677 9.93 24.11 -7.99
CA GLN A 677 11.06 23.40 -7.39
C GLN A 677 12.34 23.52 -8.22
N ILE A 678 12.25 23.42 -9.54
CA ILE A 678 13.39 23.55 -10.45
C ILE A 678 13.90 24.99 -10.50
N LEU A 679 13.01 25.99 -10.46
CA LEU A 679 13.37 27.41 -10.30
C LEU A 679 14.09 27.67 -8.97
N GLN A 680 13.62 27.09 -7.86
CA GLN A 680 14.33 27.20 -6.58
C GLN A 680 15.70 26.49 -6.61
N GLY A 681 15.82 25.41 -7.39
CA GLY A 681 17.08 24.70 -7.63
C GLY A 681 18.07 25.48 -8.51
N SER A 682 17.61 26.19 -9.56
CA SER A 682 18.47 26.92 -10.49
C SER A 682 19.33 27.97 -9.77
N GLN A 683 18.77 28.64 -8.77
CA GLN A 683 19.45 29.66 -7.94
C GLN A 683 20.66 29.13 -7.13
N ARG A 684 20.95 27.82 -7.16
CA ARG A 684 22.14 27.19 -6.58
C ARG A 684 23.11 26.66 -7.63
N CYS A 685 23.05 27.13 -8.87
CA CYS A 685 23.98 26.75 -9.93
C CYS A 685 25.12 27.75 -10.12
N GLU A 686 26.31 27.25 -10.44
CA GLU A 686 27.38 28.03 -11.07
C GLU A 686 27.42 27.77 -12.58
N SER A 687 27.98 28.70 -13.35
CA SER A 687 27.98 28.63 -14.81
C SER A 687 29.15 29.36 -15.46
N ILE A 688 29.67 28.76 -16.54
CA ILE A 688 30.63 29.36 -17.47
C ILE A 688 29.90 29.49 -18.82
N PRO A 689 29.68 30.71 -19.34
CA PRO A 689 29.10 30.88 -20.67
C PRO A 689 30.11 30.44 -21.75
N CYS A 690 29.62 29.76 -22.78
CA CYS A 690 30.40 29.37 -23.95
C CYS A 690 29.95 30.14 -25.19
N SER A 691 30.50 29.83 -26.35
CA SER A 691 30.04 30.42 -27.62
C SER A 691 28.65 29.90 -28.02
N ASN A 692 27.93 30.70 -28.81
CA ASN A 692 26.73 30.31 -29.56
C ASN A 692 25.53 29.80 -28.72
N GLY A 693 25.33 30.31 -27.50
CA GLY A 693 24.20 29.92 -26.65
C GLY A 693 24.38 28.57 -25.93
N LEU A 694 25.61 28.04 -25.93
CA LEU A 694 26.03 26.94 -25.09
C LEU A 694 26.50 27.47 -23.73
N PHE A 695 26.23 26.71 -22.66
CA PHE A 695 26.69 27.01 -21.31
C PHE A 695 27.24 25.74 -20.66
N MET A 696 28.32 25.85 -19.88
CA MET A 696 28.64 24.85 -18.87
C MET A 696 27.98 25.28 -17.56
N VAL A 697 27.16 24.44 -16.95
CA VAL A 697 26.40 24.74 -15.73
C VAL A 697 26.55 23.58 -14.73
N ARG A 698 26.58 23.88 -13.43
CA ARG A 698 26.78 22.89 -12.36
C ARG A 698 25.98 23.25 -11.12
N TYR A 699 25.32 22.27 -10.50
CA TYR A 699 24.60 22.46 -9.25
C TYR A 699 25.53 22.40 -8.02
N LEU A 700 25.37 23.35 -7.09
CA LEU A 700 26.14 23.45 -5.84
C LEU A 700 25.33 23.11 -4.58
N GLY A 701 24.05 22.75 -4.72
CA GLY A 701 23.22 22.32 -3.60
C GLY A 701 23.45 20.86 -3.20
N PRO A 702 22.72 20.36 -2.18
CA PRO A 702 22.81 18.97 -1.74
C PRO A 702 22.30 18.02 -2.83
N THR A 703 23.09 17.03 -3.18
CA THR A 703 22.78 16.00 -4.18
C THR A 703 22.47 14.65 -3.55
N ARG A 704 21.86 13.75 -4.33
CA ARG A 704 21.70 12.35 -3.95
C ARG A 704 23.07 11.75 -3.60
N LEU A 705 23.11 10.97 -2.51
CA LEU A 705 24.32 10.30 -2.01
C LEU A 705 25.51 11.24 -1.67
N GLN A 706 25.28 12.55 -1.60
CA GLN A 706 26.32 13.59 -1.43
C GLN A 706 27.39 13.60 -2.53
N ILE A 707 27.12 12.99 -3.69
CA ILE A 707 28.03 12.97 -4.84
C ILE A 707 27.93 14.34 -5.54
N PRO A 708 28.97 15.19 -5.56
CA PRO A 708 28.87 16.52 -6.15
C PRO A 708 28.49 16.44 -7.64
N ASP A 709 27.58 17.31 -8.09
CA ASP A 709 27.24 17.40 -9.51
C ASP A 709 28.50 17.67 -10.37
N SER A 710 28.49 17.19 -11.61
CA SER A 710 29.53 17.47 -12.59
C SER A 710 29.12 18.64 -13.48
N TRP A 711 30.10 19.25 -14.18
CA TRP A 711 29.80 20.28 -15.16
C TRP A 711 28.97 19.71 -16.31
N ARG A 712 27.76 20.25 -16.50
CA ARG A 712 26.84 19.85 -17.56
C ARG A 712 26.90 20.85 -18.70
N HIS A 713 26.98 20.36 -19.93
CA HIS A 713 26.82 21.21 -21.10
C HIS A 713 25.31 21.37 -21.36
N VAL A 714 24.86 22.61 -21.50
CA VAL A 714 23.48 23.01 -21.76
C VAL A 714 23.42 23.66 -23.13
N ASN A 715 22.50 23.19 -23.97
CA ASN A 715 22.18 23.76 -25.26
C ASN A 715 20.72 24.22 -25.27
N LEU A 716 20.52 25.54 -25.16
CA LEU A 716 19.18 26.14 -25.10
C LEU A 716 18.45 26.16 -26.45
N VAL A 717 19.13 25.87 -27.57
CA VAL A 717 18.54 25.84 -28.92
C VAL A 717 17.91 24.47 -29.18
N ASP A 718 18.67 23.40 -28.94
CA ASP A 718 18.24 22.02 -29.23
C ASP A 718 17.53 21.33 -28.05
N TRP A 719 17.33 22.05 -26.93
CA TRP A 719 16.76 21.56 -25.66
C TRP A 719 17.52 20.37 -25.05
N GLU A 720 18.84 20.40 -25.14
CA GLU A 720 19.72 19.34 -24.60
C GLU A 720 20.47 19.79 -23.33
N CYS A 721 20.62 18.87 -22.39
CA CYS A 721 21.58 18.99 -21.30
C CYS A 721 22.31 17.65 -21.07
N THR A 722 23.60 17.67 -20.71
CA THR A 722 24.35 16.45 -20.35
C THR A 722 24.09 15.97 -18.91
N CYS A 723 22.98 16.38 -18.30
CA CYS A 723 22.33 15.65 -17.20
C CYS A 723 21.22 14.69 -17.68
N LEU A 724 20.86 14.73 -18.97
CA LEU A 724 19.80 13.96 -19.63
C LEU A 724 18.37 14.17 -19.10
N ASP A 725 18.17 14.77 -17.92
CA ASP A 725 16.82 15.00 -17.34
C ASP A 725 15.91 15.87 -18.20
N TRP A 726 16.44 16.83 -18.98
CA TRP A 726 15.62 17.66 -19.87
C TRP A 726 14.97 16.79 -20.96
N GLN A 727 15.77 15.90 -21.54
CA GLN A 727 15.38 14.93 -22.56
C GLN A 727 14.54 13.79 -21.98
N ASP A 728 14.79 13.35 -20.74
CA ASP A 728 14.01 12.32 -20.04
C ASP A 728 12.60 12.80 -19.64
N GLN A 729 12.48 14.05 -19.18
CA GLN A 729 11.21 14.60 -18.68
C GLN A 729 10.39 15.32 -19.75
N HIS A 730 10.99 15.62 -20.91
CA HIS A 730 10.52 16.63 -21.88
C HIS A 730 10.16 17.98 -21.19
N PHE A 731 10.96 18.37 -20.20
CA PHE A 731 10.73 19.52 -19.32
C PHE A 731 12.08 20.03 -18.79
N PRO A 732 12.34 21.36 -18.72
CA PRO A 732 13.67 21.88 -18.42
C PRO A 732 14.20 21.43 -17.07
N CYS A 733 15.46 20.97 -17.05
CA CYS A 733 16.21 20.71 -15.84
C CYS A 733 16.71 22.02 -15.20
N LEU A 734 17.23 21.95 -13.97
CA LEU A 734 17.74 23.12 -13.24
C LEU A 734 18.89 23.84 -13.98
N HIS A 735 19.71 23.09 -14.72
CA HIS A 735 20.79 23.64 -15.55
C HIS A 735 20.25 24.45 -16.73
N ALA A 736 19.15 23.99 -17.33
CA ALA A 736 18.47 24.65 -18.45
C ALA A 736 17.76 25.95 -18.01
N ILE A 737 17.10 25.93 -16.84
CA ILE A 737 16.52 27.14 -16.25
C ILE A 737 17.61 28.18 -15.98
N HIS A 738 18.69 27.81 -15.29
CA HIS A 738 19.79 28.74 -14.96
C HIS A 738 20.41 29.38 -16.21
N ALA A 739 20.72 28.58 -17.24
CA ALA A 739 21.22 29.10 -18.51
C ALA A 739 20.20 30.02 -19.23
N SER A 740 18.91 29.68 -19.19
CA SER A 740 17.83 30.50 -19.76
C SER A 740 17.69 31.85 -19.05
N GLU A 741 17.89 31.90 -17.74
CA GLU A 741 17.84 33.14 -16.96
C GLU A 741 18.99 34.08 -17.34
N LEU A 742 20.20 33.55 -17.57
CA LEU A 742 21.37 34.31 -18.05
C LEU A 742 21.17 34.90 -19.46
N GLU A 743 20.57 34.13 -20.38
CA GLU A 743 20.25 34.60 -21.73
C GLU A 743 18.91 35.38 -21.82
N GLN A 744 18.26 35.64 -20.68
CA GLN A 744 16.96 36.32 -20.56
C GLN A 744 15.84 35.69 -21.42
N ARG A 745 15.97 34.40 -21.74
CA ARG A 745 14.96 33.62 -22.47
C ARG A 745 13.76 33.34 -21.56
N ARG A 746 12.56 33.31 -22.16
CA ARG A 746 11.32 33.02 -21.42
C ARG A 746 11.27 31.54 -21.07
N ILE A 747 11.09 31.22 -19.80
CA ILE A 747 11.01 29.84 -19.27
C ILE A 747 9.99 28.97 -20.03
N ASN A 748 8.89 29.56 -20.54
CA ASN A 748 7.87 28.85 -21.31
C ASN A 748 8.26 28.52 -22.77
N SER A 749 9.47 28.85 -23.23
CA SER A 749 10.03 28.38 -24.50
C SER A 749 11.05 27.25 -24.35
N LEU A 750 11.05 26.57 -23.19
CA LEU A 750 11.96 25.45 -22.86
C LEU A 750 11.26 24.08 -22.82
N TYR A 751 9.95 24.04 -23.12
CA TYR A 751 9.11 22.85 -23.14
C TYR A 751 7.90 23.08 -24.04
N ASP A 752 7.20 22.00 -24.45
CA ASP A 752 5.90 22.13 -25.11
C ASP A 752 4.84 22.58 -24.07
N ALA A 753 4.62 23.90 -24.02
CA ALA A 753 3.62 24.53 -23.16
C ALA A 753 2.19 24.11 -23.51
N LYS A 754 1.90 23.71 -24.75
CA LYS A 754 0.59 23.18 -25.15
C LYS A 754 0.39 21.76 -24.64
N GLN A 755 1.40 20.89 -24.72
CA GLN A 755 1.35 19.52 -24.21
C GLN A 755 1.19 19.47 -22.68
N ASN A 756 1.86 20.38 -21.96
CA ASN A 756 1.81 20.47 -20.50
C ASN A 756 0.62 21.34 -19.97
N SER A 757 -0.28 21.81 -20.86
CA SER A 757 -1.37 22.72 -20.49
C SER A 757 -2.59 22.04 -19.87
N ILE A 758 -3.31 22.79 -19.03
CA ILE A 758 -4.64 22.42 -18.50
C ILE A 758 -5.66 22.20 -19.63
N GLY A 759 -5.59 22.96 -20.72
CA GLY A 759 -6.45 22.78 -21.89
C GLY A 759 -6.25 21.42 -22.58
N LYS A 760 -4.99 21.00 -22.76
CA LYS A 760 -4.66 19.67 -23.30
C LYS A 760 -5.04 18.56 -22.31
N TYR A 761 -4.82 18.75 -21.01
CA TYR A 761 -5.27 17.82 -19.96
C TYR A 761 -6.79 17.60 -19.99
N LEU A 762 -7.58 18.68 -20.00
CA LEU A 762 -9.04 18.60 -20.11
C LEU A 762 -9.50 17.94 -21.41
N ALA A 763 -8.81 18.19 -22.53
CA ALA A 763 -9.08 17.51 -23.79
C ALA A 763 -8.83 15.99 -23.71
N SER A 764 -7.76 15.55 -23.03
CA SER A 764 -7.47 14.12 -22.77
C SER A 764 -8.59 13.40 -22.04
N TYR A 765 -9.30 14.11 -21.15
CA TYR A 765 -10.41 13.58 -20.36
C TYR A 765 -11.79 14.00 -20.89
N SER A 766 -11.88 14.54 -22.11
CA SER A 766 -13.15 15.02 -22.69
C SER A 766 -14.18 13.91 -22.90
N THR A 767 -13.73 12.69 -23.23
CA THR A 767 -14.63 11.55 -23.46
C THR A 767 -15.25 11.07 -22.14
N SER A 768 -16.57 10.97 -22.10
CA SER A 768 -17.30 10.34 -20.99
C SER A 768 -17.22 8.81 -21.08
N PHE A 769 -17.19 8.15 -19.94
CA PHE A 769 -17.37 6.70 -19.83
C PHE A 769 -18.58 6.40 -18.93
N ALA A 770 -19.45 5.50 -19.36
CA ALA A 770 -20.69 5.12 -18.70
C ALA A 770 -20.59 3.65 -18.20
N PRO A 771 -20.41 3.43 -16.88
CA PRO A 771 -20.42 2.08 -16.31
C PRO A 771 -21.84 1.50 -16.32
N TRP A 772 -21.95 0.17 -16.28
CA TRP A 772 -23.23 -0.55 -16.32
C TRP A 772 -23.44 -1.40 -15.06
N PRO A 773 -24.67 -1.54 -14.53
CA PRO A 773 -24.98 -2.45 -13.42
C PRO A 773 -24.71 -3.92 -13.76
N ILE A 774 -24.23 -4.68 -12.77
CA ILE A 774 -23.90 -6.12 -12.92
C ILE A 774 -25.17 -6.96 -13.13
N GLU A 775 -26.24 -6.57 -12.44
CA GLU A 775 -27.49 -7.30 -12.27
C GLU A 775 -28.19 -7.51 -13.62
N ALA A 776 -28.19 -6.48 -14.46
CA ALA A 776 -28.84 -6.42 -15.77
C ALA A 776 -28.15 -7.24 -16.88
N SER A 777 -27.00 -7.86 -16.60
CA SER A 777 -26.27 -8.67 -17.58
C SER A 777 -26.97 -10.00 -17.88
N PRO A 778 -27.17 -10.39 -19.15
CA PRO A 778 -27.68 -11.71 -19.50
C PRO A 778 -26.67 -12.80 -19.11
N ILE A 779 -27.17 -14.00 -18.82
CA ILE A 779 -26.36 -15.18 -18.50
C ILE A 779 -26.19 -16.00 -19.78
N ASP A 780 -24.96 -16.32 -20.16
CA ASP A 780 -24.61 -17.33 -21.16
C ASP A 780 -24.36 -18.68 -20.45
N PRO A 781 -25.34 -19.59 -20.39
CA PRO A 781 -25.17 -20.88 -19.73
C PRO A 781 -24.31 -21.87 -20.55
N SER A 782 -23.95 -21.55 -21.80
CA SER A 782 -23.10 -22.40 -22.62
C SER A 782 -21.61 -22.27 -22.25
N LEU A 783 -21.23 -21.13 -21.68
CA LEU A 783 -19.87 -20.89 -21.20
C LEU A 783 -19.54 -21.80 -20.01
N LYS A 784 -18.55 -22.66 -20.20
CA LYS A 784 -17.90 -23.45 -19.16
C LYS A 784 -16.73 -22.68 -18.57
N THR A 785 -16.48 -22.90 -17.29
CA THR A 785 -15.39 -22.30 -16.53
C THR A 785 -14.29 -23.33 -16.24
N PRO A 786 -13.04 -22.93 -15.94
CA PRO A 786 -12.00 -23.90 -15.57
C PRO A 786 -12.41 -24.79 -14.37
N LEU A 787 -13.20 -24.23 -13.44
CA LEU A 787 -13.88 -24.94 -12.36
C LEU A 787 -14.69 -26.17 -12.81
N ASP A 788 -15.38 -26.11 -13.95
CA ASP A 788 -16.25 -27.18 -14.42
C ASP A 788 -15.47 -28.44 -14.83
N PHE A 789 -14.23 -28.25 -15.26
CA PHE A 789 -13.29 -29.35 -15.54
C PHE A 789 -12.63 -29.84 -14.24
N TYR A 790 -12.18 -28.90 -13.38
CA TYR A 790 -11.48 -29.21 -12.13
C TYR A 790 -12.35 -29.96 -11.10
N PHE A 791 -13.66 -29.72 -11.09
CA PHE A 791 -14.62 -30.34 -10.16
C PHE A 791 -15.57 -31.35 -10.83
N SER A 792 -15.24 -31.84 -12.03
CA SER A 792 -16.05 -32.83 -12.75
C SER A 792 -16.30 -34.10 -11.92
N GLU A 793 -17.56 -34.53 -11.86
CA GLU A 793 -17.95 -35.78 -11.20
C GLU A 793 -17.82 -36.95 -12.18
N ASP A 794 -17.19 -38.05 -11.76
CA ASP A 794 -17.22 -39.28 -12.54
C ASP A 794 -18.66 -39.81 -12.62
N GLY A 795 -18.96 -40.63 -13.62
CA GLY A 795 -20.28 -41.27 -13.85
C GLY A 795 -20.81 -42.19 -12.75
N THR A 796 -20.21 -42.15 -11.56
CA THR A 796 -20.67 -42.78 -10.30
C THR A 796 -21.31 -41.78 -9.32
N GLY A 797 -21.45 -40.50 -9.69
CA GLY A 797 -21.99 -39.45 -8.81
C GLY A 797 -21.04 -39.11 -7.66
N ARG A 798 -19.73 -39.25 -7.88
CA ARG A 798 -18.67 -38.95 -6.92
C ARG A 798 -17.68 -37.98 -7.55
N ARG A 799 -17.51 -36.82 -6.94
CA ARG A 799 -16.35 -35.95 -7.19
C ARG A 799 -15.08 -36.75 -6.95
N LYS A 800 -14.11 -36.66 -7.87
CA LYS A 800 -12.78 -37.22 -7.65
C LYS A 800 -12.21 -36.66 -6.34
N PRO A 801 -11.54 -37.48 -5.51
CA PRO A 801 -10.58 -36.94 -4.56
C PRO A 801 -9.57 -36.12 -5.38
N GLY A 802 -9.51 -34.81 -5.14
CA GLY A 802 -8.51 -33.95 -5.79
C GLY A 802 -7.10 -34.53 -5.59
N PRO A 803 -6.16 -34.29 -6.52
CA PRO A 803 -4.85 -34.94 -6.51
C PRO A 803 -4.19 -34.76 -5.14
N ARG A 804 -4.09 -35.87 -4.39
CA ARG A 804 -3.62 -35.88 -3.00
C ARG A 804 -2.27 -35.17 -2.97
N PRO A 805 -2.10 -34.05 -2.21
CA PRO A 805 -0.90 -33.25 -2.27
C PRO A 805 0.33 -34.13 -2.10
N LYS A 806 1.13 -34.23 -3.17
CA LYS A 806 2.41 -34.94 -3.13
C LYS A 806 3.31 -34.10 -2.23
N ARG A 807 3.33 -34.43 -0.93
CA ARG A 807 4.42 -34.03 -0.03
C ARG A 807 5.73 -34.42 -0.72
N LYS A 808 6.39 -33.44 -1.33
CA LYS A 808 7.74 -33.60 -1.85
C LYS A 808 8.63 -33.94 -0.66
N ARG A 809 8.96 -35.23 -0.50
CA ARG A 809 10.15 -35.67 0.25
C ARG A 809 11.38 -35.28 -0.57
N LEU A 810 11.60 -33.97 -0.74
CA LEU A 810 12.87 -33.43 -1.16
C LEU A 810 13.74 -33.32 0.11
N ASN A 811 14.30 -34.46 0.50
CA ASN A 811 15.51 -34.67 1.30
C ASN A 811 15.52 -36.12 1.80
N GLU A 812 16.23 -36.99 1.09
CA GLU A 812 16.98 -38.15 1.64
C GLU A 812 17.77 -38.85 0.51
N ASP A 813 17.19 -39.00 -0.69
CA ASP A 813 17.78 -39.84 -1.74
C ASP A 813 18.97 -39.20 -2.52
N LEU A 814 19.08 -37.87 -2.61
CA LEU A 814 20.19 -37.21 -3.30
C LEU A 814 21.55 -37.30 -2.57
N ASN A 815 21.56 -37.64 -1.27
CA ASN A 815 22.79 -37.80 -0.49
C ASN A 815 23.36 -39.24 -0.57
N ARG A 816 22.94 -40.05 -1.55
CA ARG A 816 23.29 -41.48 -1.61
C ARG A 816 24.08 -41.92 -2.85
N GLU A 817 24.21 -41.06 -3.87
CA GLU A 817 24.98 -41.37 -5.08
C GLU A 817 26.36 -40.68 -5.14
N GLU A 818 26.67 -39.73 -4.25
CA GLU A 818 28.06 -39.21 -4.06
C GLU A 818 28.92 -40.09 -3.11
N LYS A 819 28.52 -41.34 -2.86
CA LYS A 819 29.30 -42.32 -2.08
C LYS A 819 29.20 -43.75 -2.62
N LEU A 820 29.56 -43.92 -3.89
CA LEU A 820 30.02 -45.19 -4.48
C LEU A 820 31.05 -44.93 -5.58
#